data_AF-A0AAE0F150-F1
#
_entry.id   AF-A0AAE0F150-F1
#
_cell.length_a   1.000
_cell.length_b   1.000
_cell.length_c   1.000
_cell.angle_alpha   90.00
_cell.angle_beta   90.00
_cell.angle_gamma   90.00
#
_symmetry.space_group_name_H-M   'P 1'
#
loop_
_entity.id
_entity.type
_entity.pdbx_description
1 polymer ?
#
loop_
_entity_poly.entity_id
_entity_poly.type
_entity_poly.pdbx_seq_one_letter_code
_entity_poly.pdbx_strand_id
1 'polypeptide(L)'
;MARCGESQQRTHRHRPHVARRAQCHTFTPRSLLHAGVSLGCLHISVRAPRLRLRGGAPLPTSATLADAEEDAASTASSQAPSSKEGADGGLHVDVDLKPASQEQAAIVAAFVSGANVIVNAVAGSGKTTTILHVAKALPHRRILVLTYNARLKLATRAAIQHYGLRNVEAHSFHAAGAKFYAGHVSEHAADFRTDKGLMRLVKEPRPPSRALVLGGDPFDALVVDEAQDLKPLLFQVVQKLREDIGAGLGQEPQLLMLGDERQCIYGFQQADARYLTVASKALPSSLPWQTLPLRTSFRCTGSIAQFVNDAMIGFDLIHVPAGTLRGLPVQYLVGAPWNITRHVFDELMRGFQDASFAPSDVFVLAPSVRNNNTKSFTPLQDLENRLVNAGIPVYTSNTEEDELNSAVIEGKVVITTFHSSKGLERRVVVVDKFSDDYYKYYVKAKKEHDPQTWPERCPNTMYVAATRARERLYVIAEQYAGRHLPFVNRGLIQRQQARSRRSACPDPSARECRPIPETLGIYLDVEVENEEAGIEGVNVEEKVDPFVTVVDRGLLFKKKEWEKEKEFSTVSVTSLVRQVPDDLLEEAEGLARRLTAPQFNVEIPAFVSDEETGRIEAVSDITGTALPAMYQFHCCGRCSIQDNLESYVQEMVEKWGGLPKHVYDGVYTILKSTPRSPEDFLRLAVWDLSRKSGFLNKPAQNTSYEWLSWPAAQSCLSVLAEHLPKSNLQAVELPLYKMLDHPSIRVTGYVDAIADDALWELKCVEELKPEHILQLTVYAWLYEESCKERDAVDVPEASRVHLGVKEVEGVRVSRLLNVRTGMVLQLTVNSVEIENMVRKLLDAKYRSVRRSPDEQFLEDCRKLRAQVQKLESGCEH
;
A
#
# COMPACT_ATOMS: atom_id res chain seq x y z
N MET A 1 4.30 -24.97 76.83
CA MET A 1 3.76 -26.35 76.78
C MET A 1 4.45 -27.02 75.58
N ALA A 2 5.58 -27.73 75.74
CA ALA A 2 5.72 -29.10 76.28
C ALA A 2 4.90 -30.10 75.42
N ARG A 3 5.40 -31.14 74.72
CA ARG A 3 6.62 -32.00 74.71
C ARG A 3 6.75 -32.63 73.29
N CYS A 4 7.91 -32.85 72.67
CA CYS A 4 9.03 -33.81 72.92
C CYS A 4 8.79 -35.29 72.55
N GLY A 5 9.75 -35.88 71.80
CA GLY A 5 10.00 -37.33 71.59
C GLY A 5 10.54 -37.66 70.17
N GLU A 6 11.84 -37.55 69.89
CA GLU A 6 12.91 -38.61 69.97
C GLU A 6 12.66 -39.84 69.07
N SER A 7 13.41 -40.02 67.97
CA SER A 7 14.72 -40.72 67.82
C SER A 7 14.62 -42.26 67.70
N GLN A 8 15.17 -42.84 66.61
CA GLN A 8 16.20 -43.90 66.67
C GLN A 8 16.58 -44.48 65.29
N GLN A 9 17.90 -44.69 65.14
CA GLN A 9 18.62 -45.42 64.09
C GLN A 9 18.58 -46.95 64.33
N ARG A 10 18.75 -47.75 63.26
CA ARG A 10 19.60 -48.97 63.13
C ARG A 10 19.30 -49.67 61.79
N THR A 11 20.17 -49.60 60.78
CA THR A 11 21.29 -50.52 60.45
C THR A 11 20.94 -52.01 60.36
N HIS A 12 21.06 -52.61 59.17
CA HIS A 12 21.79 -53.87 58.99
C HIS A 12 22.42 -53.97 57.58
N ARG A 13 23.70 -54.35 57.58
CA ARG A 13 24.57 -54.68 56.44
C ARG A 13 24.29 -56.10 55.93
N HIS A 14 24.53 -56.36 54.65
CA HIS A 14 25.54 -57.36 54.22
C HIS A 14 25.89 -57.26 52.71
N ARG A 15 27.20 -57.21 52.44
CA ARG A 15 27.98 -57.35 51.19
C ARG A 15 28.35 -58.85 50.99
N PRO A 16 29.20 -59.30 50.02
CA PRO A 16 29.49 -58.91 48.61
C PRO A 16 29.78 -60.13 47.66
N HIS A 17 30.03 -59.89 46.35
CA HIS A 17 31.22 -60.31 45.54
C HIS A 17 30.96 -60.10 44.01
N VAL A 18 31.68 -59.21 43.30
CA VAL A 18 32.89 -59.41 42.43
C VAL A 18 32.58 -60.10 41.07
N ALA A 19 33.09 -59.79 39.87
CA ALA A 19 33.76 -58.66 39.19
C ALA A 19 34.11 -59.11 37.74
N ARG A 20 34.26 -58.17 36.79
CA ARG A 20 35.23 -58.07 35.63
C ARG A 20 34.64 -57.16 34.53
N ARG A 21 35.14 -55.93 34.26
CA ARG A 21 36.27 -55.45 33.39
C ARG A 21 36.20 -55.99 31.94
N ALA A 22 36.40 -55.24 30.84
CA ALA A 22 37.21 -54.05 30.51
C ALA A 22 36.68 -53.37 29.20
N GLN A 23 36.74 -52.04 28.98
CA GLN A 23 37.77 -51.17 28.36
C GLN A 23 37.38 -50.58 26.98
N CYS A 24 37.83 -49.34 26.74
CA CYS A 24 37.59 -48.44 25.60
C CYS A 24 38.27 -48.84 24.28
N HIS A 25 37.77 -48.37 23.12
CA HIS A 25 38.49 -47.46 22.21
C HIS A 25 37.67 -47.07 20.95
N THR A 26 37.86 -45.81 20.56
CA THR A 26 37.61 -45.11 19.28
C THR A 26 37.82 -45.91 17.99
N PHE A 27 37.01 -45.71 16.94
CA PHE A 27 37.45 -45.82 15.52
C PHE A 27 36.53 -45.07 14.53
N THR A 28 37.18 -44.50 13.51
CA THR A 28 36.73 -43.71 12.34
C THR A 28 36.01 -44.53 11.25
N PRO A 29 35.34 -43.90 10.26
CA PRO A 29 34.56 -44.60 9.25
C PRO A 29 35.37 -44.92 7.97
N ARG A 30 35.19 -46.12 7.40
CA ARG A 30 35.57 -46.44 6.02
C ARG A 30 34.65 -47.50 5.38
N SER A 31 33.97 -47.05 4.32
CA SER A 31 33.80 -47.68 2.99
C SER A 31 33.47 -49.18 2.83
N LEU A 32 32.38 -49.45 2.09
CA LEU A 32 32.19 -50.49 1.04
C LEU A 32 30.77 -50.27 0.42
N LEU A 33 30.62 -49.64 -0.75
CA LEU A 33 30.67 -50.14 -2.15
C LEU A 33 29.53 -51.11 -2.58
N HIS A 34 28.80 -50.63 -3.61
CA HIS A 34 28.08 -51.29 -4.70
C HIS A 34 26.78 -52.09 -4.48
N ALA A 35 25.69 -51.51 -4.98
CA ALA A 35 24.97 -52.02 -6.16
C ALA A 35 24.32 -50.84 -6.89
N GLY A 36 24.51 -50.73 -8.20
CA GLY A 36 23.94 -49.65 -9.02
C GLY A 36 23.14 -50.20 -10.19
N VAL A 37 22.18 -49.41 -10.70
CA VAL A 37 21.73 -49.45 -12.10
C VAL A 37 21.40 -48.03 -12.57
N SER A 38 22.11 -47.64 -13.63
CA SER A 38 22.05 -46.52 -14.59
C SER A 38 20.91 -45.49 -14.58
N LEU A 39 21.31 -44.21 -14.64
CA LEU A 39 20.63 -43.15 -15.41
C LEU A 39 21.69 -42.35 -16.19
N GLY A 40 21.51 -42.27 -17.51
CA GLY A 40 22.47 -41.66 -18.44
C GLY A 40 22.55 -40.14 -18.29
N CYS A 41 23.76 -39.63 -18.10
CA CYS A 41 24.07 -38.21 -18.19
C CYS A 41 24.18 -37.77 -19.67
N LEU A 42 23.34 -36.83 -20.07
CA LEU A 42 23.57 -35.96 -21.23
C LEU A 42 24.34 -34.73 -20.72
N HIS A 43 25.62 -34.64 -21.11
CA HIS A 43 26.46 -33.47 -20.90
C HIS A 43 25.93 -32.27 -21.71
N ILE A 44 25.50 -31.20 -21.02
CA ILE A 44 25.40 -29.86 -21.63
C ILE A 44 26.44 -28.97 -20.95
N SER A 45 27.48 -28.66 -21.71
CA SER A 45 28.54 -27.72 -21.34
C SER A 45 28.02 -26.28 -21.48
N VAL A 46 27.76 -25.59 -20.36
CA VAL A 46 27.44 -24.15 -20.37
C VAL A 46 28.74 -23.36 -20.36
N ARG A 47 29.10 -22.77 -21.52
CA ARG A 47 30.15 -21.76 -21.64
C ARG A 47 29.65 -20.43 -21.06
N ALA A 48 30.29 -19.94 -20.00
CA ALA A 48 30.15 -18.57 -19.53
C ALA A 48 30.67 -17.56 -20.56
N PRO A 49 29.96 -16.45 -20.86
CA PRO A 49 30.50 -15.38 -21.68
C PRO A 49 31.49 -14.53 -20.88
N ARG A 50 32.76 -14.53 -21.32
CA ARG A 50 33.79 -13.59 -20.86
C ARG A 50 33.49 -12.19 -21.44
N LEU A 51 32.97 -11.29 -20.63
CA LEU A 51 32.94 -9.86 -20.94
C LEU A 51 34.35 -9.27 -20.76
N ARG A 52 34.92 -8.78 -21.87
CA ARG A 52 36.18 -8.03 -21.89
C ARG A 52 35.95 -6.64 -21.33
N LEU A 53 36.50 -6.37 -20.13
CA LEU A 53 36.64 -5.02 -19.60
C LEU A 53 37.74 -4.29 -20.39
N ARG A 54 37.38 -3.18 -21.05
CA ARG A 54 38.33 -2.16 -21.49
C ARG A 54 38.48 -1.14 -20.37
N GLY A 55 39.72 -0.90 -19.94
CA GLY A 55 40.06 0.04 -18.88
C GLY A 55 39.81 1.50 -19.24
N GLY A 56 39.48 2.27 -18.21
CA GLY A 56 39.41 3.73 -18.21
C GLY A 56 39.50 4.25 -16.76
N ALA A 57 40.64 4.88 -16.46
CA ALA A 57 41.07 5.76 -15.36
C ALA A 57 40.31 5.86 -14.01
N PRO A 58 41.04 6.04 -12.88
CA PRO A 58 40.47 6.19 -11.55
C PRO A 58 39.93 7.61 -11.30
N LEU A 59 38.79 7.72 -10.63
CA LEU A 59 38.29 8.96 -10.02
C LEU A 59 38.20 8.79 -8.50
N PRO A 60 38.40 9.87 -7.73
CA PRO A 60 38.95 9.80 -6.37
C PRO A 60 37.92 9.45 -5.29
N THR A 61 38.48 8.96 -4.19
CA THR A 61 37.86 8.59 -2.92
C THR A 61 37.25 9.76 -2.15
N SER A 62 36.18 9.41 -1.42
CA SER A 62 35.67 9.99 -0.16
C SER A 62 35.12 11.42 -0.16
N ALA A 63 33.79 11.53 -0.06
CA ALA A 63 33.12 12.43 0.88
C ALA A 63 31.72 11.87 1.21
N THR A 64 31.49 11.66 2.49
CA THR A 64 30.25 11.24 3.16
C THR A 64 29.08 12.17 2.84
N LEU A 65 27.96 11.63 2.34
CA LEU A 65 26.68 12.34 2.29
C LEU A 65 26.02 12.16 3.67
N ALA A 66 26.22 13.15 4.53
CA ALA A 66 25.43 13.36 5.72
C ALA A 66 24.22 14.23 5.38
N ASP A 67 23.11 13.89 6.01
CA ASP A 67 21.85 14.62 6.02
C ASP A 67 22.04 16.10 6.38
N ALA A 68 21.32 16.98 5.69
CA ALA A 68 21.06 18.34 6.14
C ALA A 68 19.73 18.82 5.53
N GLU A 69 18.64 18.54 6.25
CA GLU A 69 17.50 19.46 6.33
C GLU A 69 17.96 20.68 7.13
N GLU A 70 18.12 21.85 6.49
CA GLU A 70 18.17 23.14 7.20
C GLU A 70 17.87 24.29 6.23
N ASP A 71 16.60 24.72 6.18
CA ASP A 71 16.20 26.01 5.63
C ASP A 71 16.16 27.02 6.79
N ALA A 72 17.28 27.71 7.01
CA ALA A 72 17.35 28.89 7.89
C ALA A 72 17.90 30.09 7.11
N ALA A 73 17.02 31.05 6.85
CA ALA A 73 17.39 32.36 6.34
C ALA A 73 18.01 33.21 7.46
N SER A 74 19.20 33.77 7.24
CA SER A 74 19.61 35.01 7.91
C SER A 74 20.50 35.88 7.02
N THR A 75 19.99 37.09 6.78
CA THR A 75 20.66 38.40 6.66
C THR A 75 22.14 38.44 6.27
N ALA A 76 22.43 39.04 5.10
CA ALA A 76 23.61 39.89 4.93
C ALA A 76 23.34 41.01 3.92
N SER A 77 23.84 42.19 4.28
CA SER A 77 23.63 43.51 3.73
C SER A 77 24.29 43.76 2.37
N SER A 78 23.73 44.75 1.67
CA SER A 78 24.33 45.65 0.68
C SER A 78 25.86 45.57 0.52
N GLN A 79 26.30 45.27 -0.71
CA GLN A 79 27.23 46.09 -1.49
C GLN A 79 27.41 45.47 -2.87
N ALA A 80 27.12 46.24 -3.91
CA ALA A 80 27.43 45.88 -5.29
C ALA A 80 28.95 45.81 -5.50
N PRO A 81 29.42 44.92 -6.40
CA PRO A 81 30.56 45.28 -7.22
C PRO A 81 30.27 45.10 -8.72
N SER A 82 30.81 46.09 -9.43
CA SER A 82 30.94 46.30 -10.86
C SER A 82 31.33 45.10 -11.72
N SER A 83 30.65 45.00 -12.87
CA SER A 83 31.14 44.64 -14.20
C SER A 83 32.47 43.88 -14.30
N LYS A 84 32.40 42.59 -14.67
CA LYS A 84 33.28 41.99 -15.68
C LYS A 84 32.51 40.94 -16.48
N GLU A 85 32.40 41.20 -17.78
CA GLU A 85 31.99 40.26 -18.81
C GLU A 85 32.92 39.04 -18.78
N GLY A 86 32.33 37.86 -18.69
CA GLY A 86 32.99 36.57 -18.84
C GLY A 86 32.02 35.63 -19.52
N ALA A 87 32.18 35.46 -20.83
CA ALA A 87 31.41 34.54 -21.63
C ALA A 87 31.67 33.10 -21.17
N ASP A 88 30.65 32.47 -20.57
CA ASP A 88 30.58 31.03 -20.49
C ASP A 88 29.23 30.61 -21.07
N GLY A 89 29.25 30.32 -22.38
CA GLY A 89 28.12 29.86 -23.14
C GLY A 89 27.80 28.41 -22.80
N GLY A 90 27.11 28.19 -21.69
CA GLY A 90 26.35 26.96 -21.50
C GLY A 90 25.25 26.91 -22.56
N LEU A 91 25.34 25.97 -23.51
CA LEU A 91 24.25 25.63 -24.41
C LEU A 91 23.01 25.28 -23.57
N HIS A 92 22.10 26.24 -23.42
CA HIS A 92 20.70 25.94 -23.13
C HIS A 92 20.16 25.20 -24.35
N VAL A 93 20.14 23.87 -24.28
CA VAL A 93 19.34 23.08 -25.21
C VAL A 93 17.88 23.39 -24.83
N ASP A 94 17.21 24.22 -25.61
CA ASP A 94 15.76 24.38 -25.54
C ASP A 94 15.13 23.02 -25.87
N VAL A 95 14.82 22.25 -24.83
CA VAL A 95 14.09 21.00 -24.98
C VAL A 95 12.64 21.37 -25.27
N ASP A 96 12.20 21.15 -26.51
CA ASP A 96 10.84 21.51 -26.89
C ASP A 96 9.83 20.54 -26.27
N LEU A 97 8.76 21.10 -25.70
CA LEU A 97 7.64 20.33 -25.16
C LEU A 97 6.99 19.55 -26.32
N LYS A 98 6.70 18.26 -26.08
CA LYS A 98 6.01 17.42 -27.09
C LYS A 98 4.77 18.13 -27.63
N PRO A 99 4.43 18.00 -28.92
CA PRO A 99 3.26 18.65 -29.49
C PRO A 99 1.96 18.30 -28.74
N ALA A 100 1.15 19.32 -28.49
CA ALA A 100 -0.16 19.15 -27.86
C ALA A 100 -1.09 18.32 -28.75
N SER A 101 -1.90 17.45 -28.15
CA SER A 101 -3.03 16.84 -28.85
C SER A 101 -4.08 17.90 -29.24
N GLN A 102 -4.99 17.57 -30.15
CA GLN A 102 -6.09 18.47 -30.52
C GLN A 102 -6.95 18.86 -29.31
N GLU A 103 -7.20 17.92 -28.39
CA GLU A 103 -7.93 18.16 -27.14
C GLU A 103 -7.14 19.09 -26.20
N GLN A 104 -5.83 18.87 -26.05
CA GLN A 104 -4.97 19.75 -25.25
C GLN A 104 -4.92 21.16 -25.84
N ALA A 105 -4.80 21.29 -27.17
CA ALA A 105 -4.82 22.57 -27.86
C ALA A 105 -6.16 23.31 -27.69
N ALA A 106 -7.29 22.60 -27.70
CA ALA A 106 -8.60 23.19 -27.43
C ALA A 106 -8.71 23.70 -25.98
N ILE A 107 -8.20 22.95 -25.00
CA ILE A 107 -8.13 23.38 -23.60
C ILE A 107 -7.28 24.64 -23.45
N VAL A 108 -6.09 24.65 -24.07
CA VAL A 108 -5.20 25.81 -24.07
C VAL A 108 -5.90 27.01 -24.70
N ALA A 109 -6.56 26.86 -25.85
CA ALA A 109 -7.27 27.94 -26.53
C ALA A 109 -8.42 28.51 -25.68
N ALA A 110 -9.21 27.66 -25.04
CA ALA A 110 -10.30 28.08 -24.14
C ALA A 110 -9.77 28.83 -22.91
N PHE A 111 -8.64 28.37 -22.35
CA PHE A 111 -8.01 29.06 -21.23
C PHE A 111 -7.39 30.39 -21.67
N VAL A 112 -6.73 30.44 -22.82
CA VAL A 112 -6.18 31.68 -23.40
C VAL A 112 -7.28 32.71 -23.70
N SER A 113 -8.51 32.28 -24.03
CA SER A 113 -9.64 33.21 -24.23
C SER A 113 -10.19 33.82 -22.94
N GLY A 114 -9.64 33.49 -21.76
CA GLY A 114 -10.05 34.04 -20.47
C GLY A 114 -11.21 33.30 -19.79
N ALA A 115 -11.59 32.12 -20.27
CA ALA A 115 -12.62 31.30 -19.63
C ALA A 115 -12.03 30.42 -18.52
N ASN A 116 -12.78 30.22 -17.44
CA ASN A 116 -12.51 29.12 -16.52
C ASN A 116 -12.75 27.80 -17.24
N VAL A 117 -11.92 26.79 -16.99
CA VAL A 117 -12.00 25.51 -17.73
C VAL A 117 -12.09 24.33 -16.77
N ILE A 118 -13.04 23.44 -17.01
CA ILE A 118 -13.16 22.13 -16.38
C ILE A 118 -12.69 21.09 -17.39
N VAL A 119 -11.73 20.27 -17.00
CA VAL A 119 -11.18 19.18 -17.82
C VAL A 119 -11.49 17.84 -17.16
N ASN A 120 -12.48 17.11 -17.70
CA ASN A 120 -12.72 15.71 -17.34
C ASN A 120 -11.89 14.82 -18.28
N ALA A 121 -10.83 14.28 -17.73
CA ALA A 121 -9.79 13.56 -18.42
C ALA A 121 -9.91 12.05 -18.21
N VAL A 122 -9.22 11.26 -19.04
CA VAL A 122 -9.04 9.82 -18.82
C VAL A 122 -7.63 9.50 -18.29
N ALA A 123 -7.40 8.25 -17.89
CA ALA A 123 -6.09 7.80 -17.41
C ALA A 123 -5.00 7.95 -18.49
N GLY A 124 -3.86 8.51 -18.12
CA GLY A 124 -2.72 8.67 -19.04
C GLY A 124 -2.90 9.73 -20.13
N SER A 125 -3.87 10.64 -19.95
CA SER A 125 -4.22 11.65 -20.96
C SER A 125 -3.32 12.88 -21.02
N GLY A 126 -2.34 12.97 -20.12
CA GLY A 126 -1.38 14.07 -20.10
C GLY A 126 -1.87 15.34 -19.40
N LYS A 127 -2.65 15.24 -18.31
CA LYS A 127 -3.12 16.38 -17.51
C LYS A 127 -1.99 17.35 -17.14
N THR A 128 -0.90 16.83 -16.57
CA THR A 128 0.29 17.62 -16.24
C THR A 128 0.90 18.27 -17.47
N THR A 129 1.00 17.55 -18.59
CA THR A 129 1.47 18.10 -19.87
C THR A 129 0.55 19.23 -20.38
N THR A 130 -0.76 19.13 -20.18
CA THR A 130 -1.72 20.20 -20.50
C THR A 130 -1.43 21.46 -19.68
N ILE A 131 -1.11 21.33 -18.39
CA ILE A 131 -0.70 22.47 -17.54
C ILE A 131 0.55 23.14 -18.11
N LEU A 132 1.55 22.35 -18.54
CA LEU A 132 2.77 22.90 -19.16
C LEU A 132 2.48 23.62 -20.48
N HIS A 133 1.56 23.11 -21.31
CA HIS A 133 1.14 23.79 -22.53
C HIS A 133 0.43 25.12 -22.24
N VAL A 134 -0.43 25.17 -21.21
CA VAL A 134 -1.08 26.42 -20.77
C VAL A 134 -0.02 27.43 -20.31
N ALA A 135 0.94 27.01 -19.48
CA ALA A 135 2.03 27.88 -19.03
C ALA A 135 2.88 28.40 -20.19
N LYS A 136 3.23 27.53 -21.16
CA LYS A 136 3.98 27.91 -22.37
C LYS A 136 3.22 28.89 -23.26
N ALA A 137 1.88 28.75 -23.38
CA ALA A 137 1.05 29.63 -24.18
C ALA A 137 0.81 31.01 -23.55
N LEU A 138 0.99 31.14 -22.23
CA LEU A 138 0.75 32.36 -21.47
C LEU A 138 2.00 32.82 -20.70
N PRO A 139 3.14 33.11 -21.36
CA PRO A 139 4.42 33.41 -20.69
C PRO A 139 4.35 34.65 -19.77
N HIS A 140 3.37 35.52 -19.97
CA HIS A 140 3.14 36.72 -19.16
C HIS A 140 2.14 36.52 -18.02
N ARG A 141 1.50 35.35 -17.90
CA ARG A 141 0.55 35.06 -16.81
C ARG A 141 1.22 34.19 -15.76
N ARG A 142 1.03 34.52 -14.49
CA ARG A 142 1.60 33.81 -13.34
C ARG A 142 0.60 32.76 -12.87
N ILE A 143 1.01 31.50 -12.88
CA ILE A 143 0.11 30.36 -12.65
C ILE A 143 0.52 29.63 -11.37
N LEU A 144 -0.42 29.51 -10.42
CA LEU A 144 -0.27 28.65 -9.25
C LEU A 144 -0.94 27.30 -9.51
N VAL A 145 -0.19 26.21 -9.40
CA VAL A 145 -0.69 24.84 -9.55
C VAL A 145 -0.77 24.14 -8.20
N LEU A 146 -1.97 23.67 -7.85
CA LEU A 146 -2.21 22.82 -6.69
C LEU A 146 -2.28 21.35 -7.12
N THR A 147 -1.47 20.51 -6.49
CA THR A 147 -1.47 19.06 -6.69
C THR A 147 -1.94 18.34 -5.43
N TYR A 148 -2.58 17.18 -5.57
CA TYR A 148 -3.08 16.44 -4.41
C TYR A 148 -1.98 15.94 -3.45
N ASN A 149 -0.85 15.41 -3.97
CA ASN A 149 0.21 14.84 -3.14
C ASN A 149 1.61 15.42 -3.46
N ALA A 150 2.56 15.20 -2.54
CA ALA A 150 3.92 15.71 -2.65
C ALA A 150 4.70 15.14 -3.84
N ARG A 151 4.41 13.89 -4.24
CA ARG A 151 5.04 13.24 -5.39
C ARG A 151 4.66 13.92 -6.70
N LEU A 152 3.37 14.19 -6.93
CA LEU A 152 2.87 14.91 -8.09
C LEU A 152 3.47 16.32 -8.15
N LYS A 153 3.54 17.02 -7.01
CA LYS A 153 4.24 18.31 -6.90
C LYS A 153 5.68 18.21 -7.41
N LEU A 154 6.46 17.24 -6.94
CA LEU A 154 7.87 17.09 -7.32
C LEU A 154 8.03 16.77 -8.80
N ALA A 155 7.23 15.84 -9.34
CA ALA A 155 7.24 15.50 -10.76
C ALA A 155 6.87 16.71 -11.65
N THR A 156 5.84 17.48 -11.27
CA THR A 156 5.43 18.69 -11.98
C THR A 156 6.51 19.77 -11.92
N ARG A 157 7.16 19.98 -10.77
CA ARG A 157 8.29 20.93 -10.64
C ARG A 157 9.48 20.54 -11.50
N ALA A 158 9.85 19.26 -11.51
CA ALA A 158 10.93 18.77 -12.36
C ALA A 158 10.63 19.02 -13.84
N ALA A 159 9.38 18.79 -14.28
CA ALA A 159 8.96 19.11 -15.64
C ALA A 159 8.99 20.62 -15.93
N ILE A 160 8.48 21.47 -15.03
CA ILE A 160 8.54 22.94 -15.16
C ILE A 160 9.99 23.41 -15.36
N GLN A 161 10.91 22.91 -14.54
CA GLN A 161 12.33 23.24 -14.61
C GLN A 161 12.97 22.73 -15.91
N HIS A 162 12.68 21.48 -16.29
CA HIS A 162 13.20 20.87 -17.51
C HIS A 162 12.83 21.65 -18.77
N TYR A 163 11.62 22.20 -18.83
CA TYR A 163 11.14 23.02 -19.95
C TYR A 163 11.37 24.53 -19.77
N GLY A 164 12.10 24.95 -18.72
CA GLY A 164 12.46 26.35 -18.50
C GLY A 164 11.28 27.32 -18.28
N LEU A 165 10.13 26.82 -17.82
CA LEU A 165 8.93 27.64 -17.62
C LEU A 165 9.05 28.47 -16.34
N ARG A 166 9.10 29.80 -16.47
CA ARG A 166 9.32 30.72 -15.34
C ARG A 166 8.05 31.31 -14.74
N ASN A 167 6.92 31.12 -15.42
CA ASN A 167 5.64 31.75 -15.12
C ASN A 167 4.66 30.81 -14.39
N VAL A 168 5.12 29.64 -13.93
CA VAL A 168 4.31 28.63 -13.25
C VAL A 168 5.05 28.08 -12.03
N GLU A 169 4.33 27.90 -10.93
CA GLU A 169 4.84 27.25 -9.73
C GLU A 169 3.83 26.21 -9.21
N ALA A 170 4.33 25.02 -8.86
CA ALA A 170 3.50 23.93 -8.35
C ALA A 170 3.74 23.65 -6.86
N HIS A 171 2.65 23.43 -6.11
CA HIS A 171 2.62 23.08 -4.70
C HIS A 171 1.59 21.98 -4.43
N SER A 172 1.85 21.13 -3.45
CA SER A 172 0.76 20.39 -2.81
C SER A 172 -0.06 21.31 -1.92
N PHE A 173 -1.30 20.95 -1.57
CA PHE A 173 -2.13 21.75 -0.65
C PHE A 173 -1.40 22.10 0.65
N HIS A 174 -0.80 21.12 1.30
CA HIS A 174 0.06 21.26 2.48
C HIS A 174 1.23 22.21 2.26
N ALA A 175 1.94 22.07 1.13
CA ALA A 175 3.08 22.92 0.81
C ALA A 175 2.67 24.37 0.49
N ALA A 176 1.50 24.58 -0.12
CA ALA A 176 0.94 25.90 -0.35
C ALA A 176 0.54 26.56 0.98
N GLY A 177 -0.14 25.80 1.85
CA GLY A 177 -0.47 26.21 3.22
C GLY A 177 0.77 26.66 3.99
N ALA A 178 1.80 25.80 4.03
CA ALA A 178 3.06 26.10 4.69
C ALA A 178 3.75 27.36 4.12
N LYS A 179 3.84 27.47 2.80
CA LYS A 179 4.53 28.59 2.15
C LYS A 179 3.82 29.93 2.38
N PHE A 180 2.52 29.98 2.20
CA PHE A 180 1.78 31.24 2.16
C PHE A 180 1.18 31.63 3.51
N TYR A 181 0.94 30.68 4.43
CA TYR A 181 0.20 30.96 5.67
C TYR A 181 0.93 30.59 6.96
N ALA A 182 2.03 29.81 6.97
CA ALA A 182 2.69 29.45 8.23
C ALA A 182 3.30 30.66 9.00
N GLY A 183 3.63 31.74 8.29
CA GLY A 183 4.40 32.86 8.86
C GLY A 183 5.89 32.52 9.03
N HIS A 184 6.58 33.26 9.91
CA HIS A 184 8.00 33.05 10.23
C HIS A 184 8.24 32.07 11.38
N VAL A 185 7.17 31.49 11.95
CA VAL A 185 7.26 30.57 13.08
C VAL A 185 7.39 29.14 12.55
N SER A 186 8.51 28.48 12.83
CA SER A 186 8.82 27.13 12.35
C SER A 186 7.80 26.08 12.80
N GLU A 187 7.27 26.19 14.02
CA GLU A 187 6.24 25.28 14.55
C GLU A 187 4.96 25.28 13.71
N HIS A 188 4.52 26.45 13.22
CA HIS A 188 3.34 26.54 12.34
C HIS A 188 3.57 25.89 10.98
N ALA A 189 4.81 25.86 10.47
CA ALA A 189 5.12 25.20 9.20
C ALA A 189 5.04 23.67 9.32
N ALA A 190 5.34 23.11 10.50
CA ALA A 190 5.18 21.69 10.77
C ALA A 190 3.70 21.27 10.77
N ASP A 191 2.80 22.09 11.33
CA ASP A 191 1.35 21.83 11.32
C ASP A 191 0.79 21.66 9.91
N PHE A 192 1.30 22.45 8.94
CA PHE A 192 0.91 22.37 7.53
C PHE A 192 1.45 21.14 6.79
N ARG A 193 2.34 20.33 7.39
CA ARG A 193 2.69 19.00 6.87
C ARG A 193 1.53 18.02 6.98
N THR A 194 0.51 18.35 7.78
CA THR A 194 -0.69 17.55 8.02
C THR A 194 -1.95 18.36 7.72
N ASP A 195 -3.10 17.70 7.72
CA ASP A 195 -4.39 18.39 7.55
C ASP A 195 -4.72 19.35 8.69
N LYS A 196 -4.09 19.22 9.86
CA LYS A 196 -4.29 20.12 11.01
C LYS A 196 -4.01 21.58 10.66
N GLY A 197 -2.91 21.86 9.97
CA GLY A 197 -2.57 23.23 9.56
C GLY A 197 -3.58 23.81 8.57
N LEU A 198 -4.05 22.99 7.62
CA LEU A 198 -5.08 23.39 6.66
C LEU A 198 -6.45 23.61 7.34
N MET A 199 -6.82 22.76 8.30
CA MET A 199 -8.04 22.91 9.08
C MET A 199 -8.02 24.20 9.88
N ARG A 200 -6.88 24.52 10.53
CA ARG A 200 -6.73 25.80 11.25
C ARG A 200 -6.86 26.99 10.30
N LEU A 201 -6.22 26.93 9.13
CA LEU A 201 -6.33 27.99 8.11
C LEU A 201 -7.79 28.29 7.71
N VAL A 202 -8.63 27.25 7.62
CA VAL A 202 -10.03 27.39 7.20
C VAL A 202 -10.96 27.75 8.37
N LYS A 203 -10.70 27.21 9.58
CA LYS A 203 -11.48 27.51 10.80
C LYS A 203 -11.15 28.90 11.37
N GLU A 204 -9.93 29.39 11.14
CA GLU A 204 -9.43 30.70 11.57
C GLU A 204 -8.74 31.42 10.39
N PRO A 205 -9.50 31.88 9.37
CA PRO A 205 -8.97 32.58 8.22
C PRO A 205 -8.15 33.80 8.61
N ARG A 206 -6.95 33.86 8.03
CA ARG A 206 -6.02 34.97 8.16
C ARG A 206 -5.53 35.38 6.78
N PRO A 207 -5.09 36.65 6.60
CA PRO A 207 -4.43 37.04 5.38
C PRO A 207 -3.14 36.21 5.17
N PRO A 208 -2.70 36.04 3.93
CA PRO A 208 -1.48 35.29 3.63
C PRO A 208 -0.28 35.97 4.29
N SER A 209 0.51 35.21 5.03
CA SER A 209 1.73 35.69 5.69
C SER A 209 2.86 36.00 4.69
N ARG A 210 2.82 35.38 3.52
CA ARG A 210 3.67 35.72 2.37
C ARG A 210 2.78 36.03 1.18
N ALA A 211 3.13 37.07 0.43
CA ALA A 211 2.38 37.47 -0.74
C ALA A 211 2.25 36.30 -1.73
N LEU A 212 1.05 36.11 -2.27
CA LEU A 212 0.72 35.10 -3.28
C LEU A 212 1.19 35.60 -4.66
N VAL A 213 2.51 35.70 -4.81
CA VAL A 213 3.17 36.29 -5.97
C VAL A 213 4.19 35.34 -6.60
N LEU A 214 4.44 35.52 -7.90
CA LEU A 214 5.52 34.91 -8.64
C LEU A 214 6.30 35.98 -9.40
N GLY A 215 7.58 36.14 -9.08
CA GLY A 215 8.41 37.21 -9.65
C GLY A 215 8.04 38.61 -9.18
N GLY A 216 7.34 38.74 -8.04
CA GLY A 216 6.91 40.00 -7.45
C GLY A 216 5.47 40.40 -7.77
N ASP A 217 4.84 39.78 -8.77
CA ASP A 217 3.47 40.06 -9.19
C ASP A 217 2.48 38.97 -8.71
N PRO A 218 1.22 39.32 -8.40
CA PRO A 218 0.19 38.34 -8.01
C PRO A 218 -0.03 37.24 -9.05
N PHE A 219 -0.47 36.07 -8.58
CA PHE A 219 -0.92 35.01 -9.49
C PHE A 219 -2.15 35.46 -10.30
N ASP A 220 -2.15 35.20 -11.60
CA ASP A 220 -3.26 35.47 -12.50
C ASP A 220 -4.27 34.30 -12.53
N ALA A 221 -3.77 33.09 -12.27
CA ALA A 221 -4.52 31.85 -12.45
C ALA A 221 -4.23 30.84 -11.35
N LEU A 222 -5.28 30.09 -10.98
CA LEU A 222 -5.22 28.98 -10.05
C LEU A 222 -5.63 27.68 -10.77
N VAL A 223 -4.71 26.72 -10.80
CA VAL A 223 -4.90 25.41 -11.40
C VAL A 223 -5.03 24.37 -10.29
N VAL A 224 -6.04 23.51 -10.36
CA VAL A 224 -6.21 22.39 -9.44
C VAL A 224 -6.11 21.09 -10.22
N ASP A 225 -5.05 20.32 -9.97
CA ASP A 225 -4.86 18.97 -10.52
C ASP A 225 -5.46 17.91 -9.58
N GLU A 226 -5.94 16.81 -10.16
CA GLU A 226 -6.71 15.75 -9.49
C GLU A 226 -7.92 16.29 -8.70
N ALA A 227 -8.66 17.24 -9.26
CA ALA A 227 -9.81 17.88 -8.61
C ALA A 227 -10.94 16.90 -8.23
N GLN A 228 -10.98 15.70 -8.81
CA GLN A 228 -11.92 14.66 -8.39
C GLN A 228 -11.66 14.14 -6.97
N ASP A 229 -10.44 14.33 -6.46
CA ASP A 229 -10.02 13.84 -5.14
C ASP A 229 -10.14 14.92 -4.05
N LEU A 230 -10.71 16.07 -4.38
CA LEU A 230 -11.02 17.09 -3.38
C LEU A 230 -11.99 16.54 -2.32
N LYS A 231 -11.66 16.82 -1.07
CA LYS A 231 -12.52 16.66 0.12
C LYS A 231 -12.97 18.04 0.61
N PRO A 232 -13.99 18.15 1.50
CA PRO A 232 -14.50 19.43 1.98
C PRO A 232 -13.42 20.42 2.43
N LEU A 233 -12.43 19.94 3.20
CA LEU A 233 -11.29 20.74 3.66
C LEU A 233 -10.48 21.32 2.49
N LEU A 234 -10.08 20.49 1.52
CA LEU A 234 -9.25 20.95 0.39
C LEU A 234 -10.04 21.91 -0.51
N PHE A 235 -11.34 21.69 -0.67
CA PHE A 235 -12.22 22.61 -1.37
C PHE A 235 -12.27 23.99 -0.70
N GLN A 236 -12.32 24.04 0.65
CA GLN A 236 -12.24 25.31 1.38
C GLN A 236 -10.87 25.99 1.22
N VAL A 237 -9.78 25.22 1.17
CA VAL A 237 -8.44 25.76 0.86
C VAL A 237 -8.37 26.34 -0.55
N VAL A 238 -8.98 25.70 -1.55
CA VAL A 238 -9.10 26.26 -2.92
C VAL A 238 -9.85 27.59 -2.88
N GLN A 239 -10.97 27.67 -2.15
CA GLN A 239 -11.74 28.90 -2.00
C GLN A 239 -10.91 30.01 -1.33
N LYS A 240 -10.22 29.69 -0.23
CA LYS A 240 -9.36 30.64 0.50
C LYS A 240 -8.25 31.22 -0.37
N LEU A 241 -7.51 30.35 -1.10
CA LEU A 241 -6.46 30.78 -2.01
C LEU A 241 -7.02 31.64 -3.16
N ARG A 242 -8.18 31.28 -3.70
CA ARG A 242 -8.85 32.06 -4.76
C ARG A 242 -9.19 33.48 -4.27
N GLU A 243 -9.73 33.61 -3.06
CA GLU A 243 -10.10 34.90 -2.46
C GLU A 243 -8.85 35.76 -2.21
N ASP A 244 -7.79 35.19 -1.62
CA ASP A 244 -6.56 35.94 -1.35
C ASP A 244 -5.80 36.36 -2.61
N ILE A 245 -5.74 35.48 -3.63
CA ILE A 245 -5.18 35.85 -4.94
C ILE A 245 -6.02 36.97 -5.54
N GLY A 246 -7.35 36.87 -5.46
CA GLY A 246 -8.25 37.88 -6.01
C GLY A 246 -8.12 39.24 -5.33
N ALA A 247 -7.93 39.25 -4.01
CA ALA A 247 -7.66 40.47 -3.24
C ALA A 247 -6.34 41.13 -3.67
N GLY A 248 -5.29 40.34 -3.94
CA GLY A 248 -4.02 40.86 -4.45
C GLY A 248 -4.08 41.35 -5.90
N LEU A 249 -4.88 40.70 -6.74
CA LEU A 249 -5.02 41.02 -8.17
C LEU A 249 -6.04 42.14 -8.45
N GLY A 250 -6.97 42.39 -7.52
CA GLY A 250 -8.10 43.31 -7.70
C GLY A 250 -9.25 42.74 -8.54
N GLN A 251 -9.18 41.47 -8.93
CA GLN A 251 -10.19 40.72 -9.70
C GLN A 251 -10.03 39.23 -9.42
N GLU A 252 -11.05 38.43 -9.73
CA GLU A 252 -10.97 36.97 -9.53
C GLU A 252 -9.87 36.34 -10.42
N PRO A 253 -9.06 35.40 -9.88
CA PRO A 253 -8.13 34.65 -10.71
C PRO A 253 -8.86 33.66 -11.63
N GLN A 254 -8.25 33.37 -12.77
CA GLN A 254 -8.77 32.39 -13.71
C GLN A 254 -8.57 30.95 -13.19
N LEU A 255 -9.57 30.08 -13.32
CA LEU A 255 -9.57 28.72 -12.78
C LEU A 255 -9.43 27.66 -13.85
N LEU A 256 -8.54 26.69 -13.62
CA LEU A 256 -8.41 25.47 -14.41
C LEU A 256 -8.53 24.24 -13.49
N MET A 257 -9.63 23.52 -13.60
CA MET A 257 -9.90 22.32 -12.81
C MET A 257 -9.65 21.09 -13.67
N LEU A 258 -8.61 20.30 -13.38
CA LEU A 258 -8.31 19.05 -14.09
C LEU A 258 -8.54 17.84 -13.20
N GLY A 259 -9.07 16.77 -13.77
CA GLY A 259 -9.21 15.50 -13.06
C GLY A 259 -9.81 14.39 -13.90
N ASP A 260 -9.99 13.21 -13.33
CA ASP A 260 -10.65 12.06 -13.95
C ASP A 260 -11.70 11.52 -12.98
N GLU A 261 -12.98 11.73 -13.26
CA GLU A 261 -14.07 11.30 -12.37
C GLU A 261 -14.07 9.78 -12.09
N ARG A 262 -13.52 8.98 -13.02
CA ARG A 262 -13.41 7.52 -12.89
C ARG A 262 -12.19 7.08 -12.08
N GLN A 263 -11.30 8.00 -11.72
CA GLN A 263 -10.22 7.76 -10.77
C GLN A 263 -10.53 8.25 -9.34
N CYS A 264 -11.74 8.77 -9.08
CA CYS A 264 -12.18 9.06 -7.71
C CYS A 264 -12.44 7.74 -6.95
N ILE A 265 -11.46 7.32 -6.14
CA ILE A 265 -11.51 6.07 -5.35
C ILE A 265 -11.30 6.29 -3.85
N TYR A 266 -11.05 7.53 -3.42
CA TYR A 266 -10.82 7.90 -2.02
C TYR A 266 -12.09 8.42 -1.33
N GLY A 267 -13.27 7.96 -1.75
CA GLY A 267 -14.54 8.40 -1.18
C GLY A 267 -14.70 8.09 0.32
N PHE A 268 -13.95 7.10 0.83
CA PHE A 268 -13.85 6.82 2.26
C PHE A 268 -13.13 7.93 3.05
N GLN A 269 -12.30 8.76 2.39
CA GLN A 269 -11.71 10.00 2.94
C GLN A 269 -12.52 11.24 2.54
N GLN A 270 -13.81 11.06 2.24
CA GLN A 270 -14.73 12.12 1.81
C GLN A 270 -14.39 12.77 0.46
N ALA A 271 -13.54 12.15 -0.37
CA ALA A 271 -13.31 12.64 -1.73
C ALA A 271 -14.58 12.51 -2.58
N ASP A 272 -14.92 13.55 -3.35
CA ASP A 272 -16.10 13.56 -4.23
C ASP A 272 -15.80 14.16 -5.61
N ALA A 273 -15.94 13.33 -6.65
CA ALA A 273 -15.74 13.74 -8.05
C ALA A 273 -16.59 14.93 -8.49
N ARG A 274 -17.67 15.27 -7.76
CA ARG A 274 -18.52 16.44 -8.05
C ARG A 274 -17.79 17.77 -7.88
N TYR A 275 -16.73 17.83 -7.08
CA TYR A 275 -15.87 19.01 -7.04
C TYR A 275 -15.18 19.29 -8.39
N LEU A 276 -15.02 18.27 -9.24
CA LEU A 276 -14.61 18.42 -10.64
C LEU A 276 -15.83 18.61 -11.56
N THR A 277 -16.78 17.66 -11.56
CA THR A 277 -17.80 17.58 -12.63
C THR A 277 -18.82 18.72 -12.60
N VAL A 278 -19.07 19.31 -11.42
CA VAL A 278 -19.94 20.48 -11.25
C VAL A 278 -19.20 21.69 -10.69
N ALA A 279 -17.89 21.80 -10.94
CA ALA A 279 -17.04 22.88 -10.42
C ALA A 279 -17.60 24.27 -10.74
N SER A 280 -18.22 24.47 -11.90
CA SER A 280 -18.82 25.76 -12.29
C SER A 280 -19.95 26.22 -11.35
N LYS A 281 -20.67 25.28 -10.74
CA LYS A 281 -21.71 25.55 -9.73
C LYS A 281 -21.12 25.56 -8.31
N ALA A 282 -20.14 24.70 -8.05
CA ALA A 282 -19.46 24.61 -6.77
C ALA A 282 -18.50 25.78 -6.51
N LEU A 283 -18.00 26.47 -7.54
CA LEU A 283 -17.17 27.68 -7.49
C LEU A 283 -17.72 28.70 -8.51
N PRO A 284 -18.86 29.34 -8.24
CA PRO A 284 -19.41 30.40 -9.10
C PRO A 284 -18.36 31.48 -9.32
N SER A 285 -18.25 31.99 -10.55
CA SER A 285 -17.30 33.03 -10.94
C SER A 285 -17.96 33.96 -11.95
N SER A 286 -17.46 35.20 -12.02
CA SER A 286 -17.87 36.17 -13.06
C SER A 286 -17.29 35.82 -14.44
N LEU A 287 -16.20 35.05 -14.49
CA LEU A 287 -15.62 34.56 -15.74
C LEU A 287 -16.44 33.39 -16.32
N PRO A 288 -16.58 33.29 -17.66
CA PRO A 288 -17.33 32.22 -18.28
C PRO A 288 -16.67 30.86 -18.03
N TRP A 289 -17.47 29.80 -17.89
CA TRP A 289 -16.99 28.43 -17.73
C TRP A 289 -17.11 27.64 -19.03
N GLN A 290 -16.09 26.84 -19.34
CA GLN A 290 -16.12 25.84 -20.39
C GLN A 290 -15.76 24.47 -19.83
N THR A 291 -16.46 23.43 -20.27
CA THR A 291 -16.14 22.03 -19.92
C THR A 291 -15.65 21.33 -21.16
N LEU A 292 -14.42 20.82 -21.11
CA LEU A 292 -13.77 20.15 -22.23
C LEU A 292 -13.31 18.75 -21.82
N PRO A 293 -13.51 17.72 -22.65
CA PRO A 293 -13.00 16.38 -22.38
C PRO A 293 -11.50 16.29 -22.73
N LEU A 294 -10.81 15.35 -22.09
CA LEU A 294 -9.44 14.96 -22.46
C LEU A 294 -9.35 13.43 -22.51
N ARG A 295 -9.77 12.84 -23.65
CA ARG A 295 -9.99 11.39 -23.84
C ARG A 295 -8.81 10.68 -24.48
N THR A 296 -7.87 11.41 -25.08
CA THR A 296 -6.67 10.83 -25.71
C THR A 296 -5.67 10.40 -24.65
N SER A 297 -5.49 9.09 -24.44
CA SER A 297 -4.50 8.48 -23.55
C SER A 297 -3.21 8.14 -24.29
N PHE A 298 -2.08 8.56 -23.71
CA PHE A 298 -0.74 8.19 -24.16
C PHE A 298 -0.14 7.02 -23.38
N ARG A 299 -0.91 6.45 -22.43
CA ARG A 299 -0.49 5.33 -21.60
C ARG A 299 -0.93 4.00 -22.20
N CYS A 300 -2.21 3.88 -22.54
CA CYS A 300 -2.81 2.62 -22.94
C CYS A 300 -2.46 2.25 -24.39
N THR A 301 -2.26 0.95 -24.66
CA THR A 301 -2.25 0.45 -26.03
C THR A 301 -3.66 0.46 -26.63
N GLY A 302 -3.76 0.34 -27.96
CA GLY A 302 -5.05 0.20 -28.62
C GLY A 302 -5.89 -0.95 -28.07
N SER A 303 -5.29 -2.10 -27.77
CA SER A 303 -5.98 -3.27 -27.20
C SER A 303 -6.50 -3.03 -25.79
N ILE A 304 -5.73 -2.34 -24.94
CA ILE A 304 -6.16 -2.00 -23.58
C ILE A 304 -7.31 -0.99 -23.62
N ALA A 305 -7.19 0.07 -24.42
CA ALA A 305 -8.25 1.05 -24.59
C ALA A 305 -9.53 0.40 -25.13
N GLN A 306 -9.39 -0.51 -26.10
CA GLN A 306 -10.52 -1.26 -26.64
C GLN A 306 -11.19 -2.13 -25.59
N PHE A 307 -10.41 -2.85 -24.76
CA PHE A 307 -10.95 -3.66 -23.67
C PHE A 307 -11.71 -2.80 -22.65
N VAL A 308 -11.15 -1.65 -22.25
CA VAL A 308 -11.80 -0.74 -21.30
C VAL A 308 -13.11 -0.19 -21.87
N ASN A 309 -13.09 0.34 -23.10
CA ASN A 309 -14.26 0.95 -23.73
C ASN A 309 -15.37 -0.08 -24.01
N ASP A 310 -15.01 -1.17 -24.68
CA ASP A 310 -15.99 -2.14 -25.19
C ASP A 310 -16.42 -3.12 -24.09
N ALA A 311 -15.47 -3.68 -23.36
CA ALA A 311 -15.73 -4.80 -22.44
C ALA A 311 -16.04 -4.33 -21.02
N MET A 312 -15.38 -3.31 -20.49
CA MET A 312 -15.61 -2.88 -19.10
C MET A 312 -16.69 -1.81 -18.97
N ILE A 313 -16.66 -0.80 -19.84
CA ILE A 313 -17.46 0.42 -19.67
C ILE A 313 -18.71 0.42 -20.57
N GLY A 314 -18.63 -0.19 -21.75
CA GLY A 314 -19.73 -0.30 -22.71
C GLY A 314 -19.93 0.95 -23.58
N PHE A 315 -19.00 1.90 -23.58
CA PHE A 315 -19.01 3.06 -24.47
C PHE A 315 -17.61 3.59 -24.74
N ASP A 316 -17.47 4.37 -25.81
CA ASP A 316 -16.19 4.93 -26.25
C ASP A 316 -15.72 6.05 -25.30
N LEU A 317 -14.75 5.73 -24.44
CA LEU A 317 -14.21 6.63 -23.41
C LEU A 317 -12.75 7.00 -23.69
N ILE A 318 -11.86 6.01 -23.78
CA ILE A 318 -10.42 6.21 -23.96
C ILE A 318 -10.07 6.15 -25.45
N HIS A 319 -9.45 7.20 -25.95
CA HIS A 319 -8.88 7.25 -27.30
C HIS A 319 -7.37 7.07 -27.23
N VAL A 320 -6.76 6.54 -28.28
CA VAL A 320 -5.30 6.45 -28.40
C VAL A 320 -4.84 7.23 -29.64
N PRO A 321 -3.67 7.90 -29.61
CA PRO A 321 -3.16 8.63 -30.77
C PRO A 321 -3.04 7.75 -32.03
N ALA A 322 -3.23 8.34 -33.20
CA ALA A 322 -2.98 7.67 -34.47
C ALA A 322 -1.53 7.18 -34.55
N GLY A 323 -1.34 5.93 -35.02
CA GLY A 323 -0.02 5.29 -35.07
C GLY A 323 0.44 4.63 -33.76
N THR A 324 -0.33 4.75 -32.67
CA THR A 324 -0.09 3.96 -31.45
C THR A 324 -0.19 2.46 -31.78
N LEU A 325 0.81 1.68 -31.35
CA LEU A 325 0.77 0.23 -31.53
C LEU A 325 -0.50 -0.33 -30.90
N ARG A 326 -1.17 -1.23 -31.64
CA ARG A 326 -2.34 -1.95 -31.13
C ARG A 326 -2.00 -2.70 -29.82
N GLY A 327 -0.74 -3.09 -29.65
CA GLY A 327 -0.27 -3.85 -28.50
C GLY A 327 -0.80 -5.28 -28.51
N LEU A 328 -0.36 -6.07 -27.53
CA LEU A 328 -0.86 -7.43 -27.34
C LEU A 328 -2.31 -7.39 -26.84
N PRO A 329 -3.16 -8.36 -27.23
CA PRO A 329 -4.51 -8.48 -26.68
C PRO A 329 -4.48 -8.62 -25.16
N VAL A 330 -5.49 -8.05 -24.49
CA VAL A 330 -5.71 -8.27 -23.05
C VAL A 330 -5.99 -9.75 -22.82
N GLN A 331 -5.28 -10.36 -21.88
CA GLN A 331 -5.46 -11.76 -21.51
C GLN A 331 -6.49 -11.87 -20.39
N TYR A 332 -7.67 -12.39 -20.71
CA TYR A 332 -8.75 -12.64 -19.76
C TYR A 332 -8.73 -14.11 -19.34
N LEU A 333 -8.28 -14.37 -18.12
CA LEU A 333 -7.96 -15.70 -17.60
C LEU A 333 -9.13 -16.25 -16.78
N VAL A 334 -9.57 -17.47 -17.10
CA VAL A 334 -10.67 -18.18 -16.42
C VAL A 334 -10.25 -19.62 -16.14
N GLY A 335 -10.57 -20.12 -14.95
CA GLY A 335 -10.19 -21.46 -14.50
C GLY A 335 -9.80 -21.50 -13.03
N ALA A 336 -9.28 -22.63 -12.58
CA ALA A 336 -8.88 -22.82 -11.18
C ALA A 336 -7.81 -21.78 -10.76
N PRO A 337 -8.00 -21.05 -9.63
CA PRO A 337 -7.09 -19.97 -9.22
C PRO A 337 -5.62 -20.37 -9.17
N TRP A 338 -5.33 -21.58 -8.67
CA TRP A 338 -3.97 -22.11 -8.57
C TRP A 338 -3.32 -22.37 -9.94
N ASN A 339 -4.09 -22.84 -10.91
CA ASN A 339 -3.60 -23.08 -12.26
C ASN A 339 -3.36 -21.74 -12.98
N ILE A 340 -4.26 -20.78 -12.80
CA ILE A 340 -4.05 -19.40 -13.30
C ILE A 340 -2.79 -18.80 -12.70
N THR A 341 -2.56 -18.93 -11.39
CA THR A 341 -1.33 -18.46 -10.74
C THR A 341 -0.08 -19.06 -11.38
N ARG A 342 -0.05 -20.38 -11.63
CA ARG A 342 1.08 -21.04 -12.32
C ARG A 342 1.26 -20.49 -13.74
N HIS A 343 0.18 -20.33 -14.49
CA HIS A 343 0.24 -19.76 -15.83
C HIS A 343 0.79 -18.34 -15.84
N VAL A 344 0.33 -17.47 -14.93
CA VAL A 344 0.84 -16.10 -14.77
C VAL A 344 2.32 -16.13 -14.41
N PHE A 345 2.73 -16.99 -13.48
CA PHE A 345 4.15 -17.17 -13.13
C PHE A 345 4.99 -17.55 -14.36
N ASP A 346 4.56 -18.53 -15.16
CA ASP A 346 5.28 -18.97 -16.36
C ASP A 346 5.37 -17.87 -17.43
N GLU A 347 4.32 -17.07 -17.63
CA GLU A 347 4.34 -15.91 -18.54
C GLU A 347 5.32 -14.83 -18.07
N LEU A 348 5.34 -14.54 -16.76
CA LEU A 348 6.29 -13.58 -16.19
C LEU A 348 7.73 -14.08 -16.33
N MET A 349 7.98 -15.35 -15.99
CA MET A 349 9.31 -15.95 -16.09
C MET A 349 9.81 -15.99 -17.53
N ARG A 350 8.96 -16.33 -18.51
CA ARG A 350 9.31 -16.24 -19.93
C ARG A 350 9.72 -14.82 -20.32
N GLY A 351 8.94 -13.82 -19.89
CA GLY A 351 9.24 -12.41 -20.16
C GLY A 351 10.53 -11.88 -19.50
N PHE A 352 10.92 -12.46 -18.35
CA PHE A 352 12.20 -12.16 -17.72
C PHE A 352 13.37 -12.87 -18.44
N GLN A 353 13.19 -14.12 -18.85
CA GLN A 353 14.21 -14.92 -19.53
C GLN A 353 14.53 -14.43 -20.94
N ASP A 354 13.52 -13.98 -21.69
CA ASP A 354 13.69 -13.43 -23.03
C ASP A 354 14.03 -11.93 -23.04
N ALA A 355 14.14 -11.33 -21.85
CA ALA A 355 14.38 -9.90 -21.62
C ALA A 355 13.33 -8.98 -22.29
N SER A 356 12.09 -9.45 -22.47
CA SER A 356 10.95 -8.62 -22.90
C SER A 356 10.68 -7.47 -21.92
N PHE A 357 10.81 -7.73 -20.62
CA PHE A 357 10.61 -6.76 -19.55
C PHE A 357 11.37 -7.16 -18.28
N ALA A 358 11.60 -6.19 -17.39
CA ALA A 358 12.30 -6.40 -16.12
C ALA A 358 11.33 -6.58 -14.94
N PRO A 359 11.77 -7.06 -13.76
CA PRO A 359 10.93 -7.11 -12.56
C PRO A 359 10.27 -5.76 -12.22
N SER A 360 11.01 -4.65 -12.37
CA SER A 360 10.54 -3.28 -12.19
C SER A 360 9.46 -2.85 -13.18
N ASP A 361 9.15 -3.65 -14.20
CA ASP A 361 8.13 -3.37 -15.20
C ASP A 361 6.78 -4.01 -14.86
N VAL A 362 6.66 -4.70 -13.73
CA VAL A 362 5.50 -5.54 -13.39
C VAL A 362 4.75 -5.03 -12.17
N PHE A 363 3.43 -4.84 -12.31
CA PHE A 363 2.48 -4.79 -11.19
C PHE A 363 1.64 -6.07 -11.11
N VAL A 364 1.41 -6.54 -9.89
CA VAL A 364 0.32 -7.46 -9.55
C VAL A 364 -0.62 -6.71 -8.61
N LEU A 365 -1.85 -6.50 -9.05
CA LEU A 365 -2.83 -5.67 -8.37
C LEU A 365 -3.96 -6.53 -7.86
N ALA A 366 -4.30 -6.40 -6.58
CA ALA A 366 -5.45 -7.07 -5.98
C ALA A 366 -6.34 -6.05 -5.24
N PRO A 367 -7.62 -6.34 -4.98
CA PRO A 367 -8.44 -5.49 -4.11
C PRO A 367 -7.89 -5.45 -2.68
N SER A 368 -7.31 -6.57 -2.21
CA SER A 368 -6.56 -6.64 -0.96
C SER A 368 -5.43 -7.65 -1.08
N VAL A 369 -4.27 -7.33 -0.51
CA VAL A 369 -3.08 -8.19 -0.50
C VAL A 369 -2.99 -9.02 0.78
N ARG A 370 -3.68 -8.60 1.86
CA ARG A 370 -3.64 -9.30 3.15
C ARG A 370 -4.53 -10.54 3.15
N ASN A 371 -4.02 -11.59 3.78
CA ASN A 371 -4.79 -12.78 4.11
C ASN A 371 -5.24 -12.73 5.57
N ASN A 372 -6.56 -12.62 5.79
CA ASN A 372 -7.13 -12.62 7.15
C ASN A 372 -7.29 -14.04 7.73
N ASN A 373 -6.92 -15.09 6.98
CA ASN A 373 -6.93 -16.47 7.43
C ASN A 373 -5.53 -17.10 7.35
N THR A 374 -4.82 -17.09 8.47
CA THR A 374 -3.47 -17.68 8.58
C THR A 374 -3.44 -19.19 8.37
N LYS A 375 -4.59 -19.89 8.37
CA LYS A 375 -4.68 -21.34 8.16
C LYS A 375 -4.72 -21.78 6.70
N SER A 376 -4.90 -20.85 5.76
CA SER A 376 -5.06 -21.17 4.33
C SER A 376 -4.20 -20.27 3.47
N PHE A 377 -3.37 -20.85 2.62
CA PHE A 377 -2.54 -20.13 1.67
C PHE A 377 -3.40 -19.54 0.53
N THR A 378 -3.03 -18.38 -0.03
CA THR A 378 -3.75 -17.76 -1.15
C THR A 378 -3.01 -17.92 -2.48
N PRO A 379 -3.72 -17.87 -3.64
CA PRO A 379 -3.07 -17.86 -4.95
C PRO A 379 -2.10 -16.69 -5.16
N LEU A 380 -2.34 -15.54 -4.51
CA LEU A 380 -1.45 -14.38 -4.57
C LEU A 380 -0.15 -14.63 -3.79
N GLN A 381 -0.24 -15.25 -2.60
CA GLN A 381 0.93 -15.69 -1.83
C GLN A 381 1.73 -16.75 -2.59
N ASP A 382 1.06 -17.66 -3.31
CA ASP A 382 1.73 -18.66 -4.17
C ASP A 382 2.48 -18.03 -5.34
N LEU A 383 1.91 -17.02 -5.99
CA LEU A 383 2.62 -16.28 -7.04
C LEU A 383 3.88 -15.60 -6.49
N GLU A 384 3.74 -14.90 -5.36
CA GLU A 384 4.86 -14.18 -4.73
C GLU A 384 5.98 -15.12 -4.30
N ASN A 385 5.65 -16.17 -3.56
CA ASN A 385 6.64 -17.14 -3.10
C ASN A 385 7.34 -17.86 -4.26
N ARG A 386 6.63 -18.16 -5.36
CA ARG A 386 7.25 -18.73 -6.58
C ARG A 386 8.26 -17.78 -7.20
N LEU A 387 7.91 -16.50 -7.31
CA LEU A 387 8.81 -15.46 -7.85
C LEU A 387 10.05 -15.33 -6.97
N VAL A 388 9.87 -15.25 -5.65
CA VAL A 388 10.97 -15.17 -4.68
C VAL A 388 11.87 -16.39 -4.75
N ASN A 389 11.30 -17.61 -4.82
CA ASN A 389 12.08 -18.84 -4.93
C ASN A 389 12.84 -18.93 -6.27
N ALA A 390 12.32 -18.30 -7.33
CA ALA A 390 13.01 -18.15 -8.61
C ALA A 390 14.09 -17.05 -8.60
N GLY A 391 14.34 -16.40 -7.47
CA GLY A 391 15.32 -15.31 -7.33
C GLY A 391 14.84 -13.96 -7.86
N ILE A 392 13.54 -13.79 -8.10
CA ILE A 392 12.97 -12.52 -8.54
C ILE A 392 12.62 -11.67 -7.31
N PRO A 393 13.12 -10.42 -7.21
CA PRO A 393 12.81 -9.56 -6.08
C PRO A 393 11.38 -9.03 -6.17
N VAL A 394 10.66 -9.08 -5.05
CA VAL A 394 9.25 -8.71 -4.92
C VAL A 394 9.04 -7.74 -3.77
N TYR A 395 8.23 -6.71 -4.01
CA TYR A 395 7.69 -5.86 -2.96
C TYR A 395 6.21 -6.18 -2.77
N THR A 396 5.78 -6.35 -1.53
CA THR A 396 4.37 -6.50 -1.16
C THR A 396 3.98 -5.31 -0.30
N SER A 397 2.96 -4.55 -0.70
CA SER A 397 2.40 -3.55 0.21
C SER A 397 1.71 -4.27 1.36
N ASN A 398 2.19 -4.05 2.58
CA ASN A 398 1.57 -4.63 3.76
C ASN A 398 0.21 -3.98 4.06
N THR A 399 -0.19 -2.91 3.36
CA THR A 399 -1.42 -2.16 3.61
C THR A 399 -1.99 -1.54 2.32
N GLU A 400 -3.25 -1.11 2.35
CA GLU A 400 -3.94 -0.41 1.24
C GLU A 400 -3.47 1.04 1.05
N GLU A 401 -2.69 1.59 1.98
CA GLU A 401 -2.43 3.04 2.12
C GLU A 401 -0.95 3.42 2.22
N ASP A 402 -0.03 2.46 2.21
CA ASP A 402 1.39 2.81 2.16
C ASP A 402 1.62 3.55 0.83
N GLU A 403 1.88 4.86 0.88
CA GLU A 403 2.41 5.57 -0.28
C GLU A 403 3.63 4.79 -0.73
N LEU A 404 3.56 4.24 -1.95
CA LEU A 404 4.61 3.36 -2.44
C LEU A 404 5.88 4.19 -2.63
N ASN A 405 6.83 3.99 -1.71
CA ASN A 405 8.12 4.66 -1.75
C ASN A 405 8.87 4.17 -2.99
N SER A 406 9.19 5.12 -3.88
CA SER A 406 9.80 4.83 -5.18
C SER A 406 11.17 4.14 -5.01
N ALA A 407 11.91 4.47 -3.95
CA ALA A 407 13.19 3.86 -3.65
C ALA A 407 13.06 2.38 -3.20
N VAL A 408 11.98 2.04 -2.49
CA VAL A 408 11.75 0.67 -1.97
C VAL A 408 11.26 -0.26 -3.06
N ILE A 409 10.45 0.25 -4.00
CA ILE A 409 9.87 -0.54 -5.09
C ILE A 409 10.80 -0.67 -6.31
N GLU A 410 11.92 0.05 -6.32
CA GLU A 410 12.85 0.09 -7.45
C GLU A 410 13.46 -1.29 -7.71
N GLY A 411 13.47 -1.72 -8.98
CA GLY A 411 14.03 -3.02 -9.36
C GLY A 411 13.22 -4.25 -8.93
N LYS A 412 12.00 -4.11 -8.39
CA LYS A 412 11.16 -5.20 -7.86
C LYS A 412 9.85 -5.37 -8.62
N VAL A 413 9.34 -6.60 -8.67
CA VAL A 413 7.91 -6.84 -8.97
C VAL A 413 7.10 -6.26 -7.81
N VAL A 414 6.06 -5.47 -8.10
CA VAL A 414 5.27 -4.84 -7.04
C VAL A 414 3.90 -5.47 -6.96
N ILE A 415 3.62 -6.14 -5.85
CA ILE A 415 2.32 -6.67 -5.47
C ILE A 415 1.64 -5.68 -4.54
N THR A 416 0.55 -5.08 -4.98
CA THR A 416 -0.12 -4.02 -4.22
C THR A 416 -1.63 -3.95 -4.49
N THR A 417 -2.30 -2.99 -3.85
CA THR A 417 -3.75 -2.85 -3.96
C THR A 417 -4.15 -1.93 -5.12
N PHE A 418 -5.42 -1.99 -5.54
CA PHE A 418 -5.96 -1.05 -6.53
C PHE A 418 -5.76 0.40 -6.11
N HIS A 419 -5.96 0.71 -4.82
CA HIS A 419 -5.84 2.04 -4.25
C HIS A 419 -4.39 2.55 -4.29
N SER A 420 -3.45 1.79 -3.74
CA SER A 420 -2.04 2.19 -3.65
C SER A 420 -1.36 2.31 -5.03
N SER A 421 -1.90 1.65 -6.06
CA SER A 421 -1.41 1.76 -7.44
C SER A 421 -1.82 3.06 -8.16
N LYS A 422 -2.73 3.85 -7.59
CA LYS A 422 -3.22 5.08 -8.22
C LYS A 422 -2.07 6.07 -8.47
N GLY A 423 -2.08 6.71 -9.63
CA GLY A 423 -1.01 7.61 -10.06
C GLY A 423 0.27 6.90 -10.56
N LEU A 424 0.38 5.58 -10.38
CA LEU A 424 1.47 4.78 -10.93
C LEU A 424 1.09 4.12 -12.25
N GLU A 425 2.09 3.58 -12.94
CA GLU A 425 1.95 2.79 -14.17
C GLU A 425 3.16 1.86 -14.33
N ARG A 426 2.95 0.71 -14.99
CA ARG A 426 3.98 -0.29 -15.30
C ARG A 426 3.73 -0.89 -16.69
N ARG A 427 4.76 -1.46 -17.33
CA ARG A 427 4.60 -2.03 -18.68
C ARG A 427 3.67 -3.25 -18.65
N VAL A 428 3.79 -4.08 -17.63
CA VAL A 428 2.99 -5.29 -17.43
C VAL A 428 2.16 -5.15 -16.15
N VAL A 429 0.87 -5.45 -16.23
CA VAL A 429 -0.02 -5.46 -15.06
C VAL A 429 -0.84 -6.74 -15.05
N VAL A 430 -0.89 -7.39 -13.90
CA VAL A 430 -1.79 -8.50 -13.57
C VAL A 430 -2.84 -7.96 -12.61
N VAL A 431 -4.12 -8.13 -12.92
CA VAL A 431 -5.25 -7.72 -12.07
C VAL A 431 -5.90 -8.99 -11.52
N ASP A 432 -5.75 -9.22 -10.21
CA ASP A 432 -6.38 -10.31 -9.48
C ASP A 432 -7.80 -9.95 -9.02
N LYS A 433 -8.63 -10.96 -8.79
CA LYS A 433 -10.02 -10.85 -8.32
C LYS A 433 -10.91 -9.98 -9.20
N PHE A 434 -10.75 -10.07 -10.51
CA PHE A 434 -11.67 -9.47 -11.49
C PHE A 434 -12.91 -10.36 -11.70
N SER A 435 -13.58 -10.71 -10.60
CA SER A 435 -14.72 -11.63 -10.52
C SER A 435 -15.85 -11.05 -9.69
N ASP A 436 -17.04 -11.65 -9.78
CA ASP A 436 -18.20 -11.30 -8.94
C ASP A 436 -17.92 -11.38 -7.42
N ASP A 437 -16.95 -12.20 -7.00
CA ASP A 437 -16.43 -12.21 -5.62
C ASP A 437 -15.98 -10.81 -5.15
N TYR A 438 -15.59 -9.92 -6.06
CA TYR A 438 -15.24 -8.55 -5.73
C TYR A 438 -16.38 -7.84 -4.98
N TYR A 439 -17.61 -7.94 -5.49
CA TYR A 439 -18.79 -7.30 -4.89
C TYR A 439 -19.18 -7.97 -3.57
N LYS A 440 -18.96 -9.28 -3.45
CA LYS A 440 -19.24 -10.04 -2.22
C LYS A 440 -18.32 -9.64 -1.07
N TYR A 441 -17.03 -9.44 -1.33
CA TYR A 441 -16.02 -9.29 -0.29
C TYR A 441 -15.50 -7.86 -0.08
N TYR A 442 -15.51 -7.01 -1.11
CA TYR A 442 -14.83 -5.71 -1.06
C TYR A 442 -15.77 -4.51 -1.22
N VAL A 443 -16.98 -4.71 -1.75
CA VAL A 443 -18.01 -3.66 -1.78
C VAL A 443 -18.80 -3.70 -0.47
N LYS A 444 -18.35 -2.89 0.50
CA LYS A 444 -18.96 -2.79 1.84
C LYS A 444 -20.34 -2.13 1.75
N ALA A 445 -21.39 -2.94 1.92
CA ALA A 445 -22.82 -2.61 1.83
C ALA A 445 -23.26 -2.02 0.48
N LYS A 446 -24.34 -2.57 -0.10
CA LYS A 446 -25.00 -1.94 -1.26
C LYS A 446 -25.50 -0.56 -0.84
N LYS A 447 -24.77 0.48 -1.20
CA LYS A 447 -25.31 1.84 -1.13
C LYS A 447 -26.27 1.93 -2.31
N GLU A 448 -27.56 1.71 -2.08
CA GLU A 448 -28.60 1.67 -3.13
C GLU A 448 -28.50 2.82 -4.15
N HIS A 449 -27.98 3.97 -3.74
CA HIS A 449 -27.81 5.18 -4.54
C HIS A 449 -26.38 5.55 -4.93
N ASP A 450 -25.39 4.67 -4.72
CA ASP A 450 -24.04 4.85 -5.25
C ASP A 450 -23.84 3.97 -6.49
N PRO A 451 -23.79 4.57 -7.70
CA PRO A 451 -23.58 3.82 -8.93
C PRO A 451 -22.28 2.99 -8.95
N GLN A 452 -21.30 3.33 -8.12
CA GLN A 452 -20.04 2.56 -8.01
C GLN A 452 -20.22 1.20 -7.33
N THR A 453 -21.37 0.98 -6.66
CA THR A 453 -21.69 -0.27 -5.97
C THR A 453 -22.61 -1.19 -6.79
N TRP A 454 -23.09 -0.73 -7.95
CA TRP A 454 -23.98 -1.50 -8.82
C TRP A 454 -23.20 -2.54 -9.64
N PRO A 455 -23.55 -3.83 -9.58
CA PRO A 455 -22.87 -4.89 -10.33
C PRO A 455 -22.85 -4.70 -11.85
N GLU A 456 -23.83 -3.97 -12.40
CA GLU A 456 -23.97 -3.67 -13.83
C GLU A 456 -23.06 -2.52 -14.29
N ARG A 457 -22.38 -1.84 -13.37
CA ARG A 457 -21.46 -0.75 -13.67
C ARG A 457 -20.05 -1.10 -13.22
N CYS A 458 -19.07 -0.90 -14.11
CA CYS A 458 -17.66 -1.02 -13.75
C CYS A 458 -17.29 -0.04 -12.63
N PRO A 459 -16.80 -0.51 -11.48
CA PRO A 459 -16.32 0.34 -10.40
C PRO A 459 -15.06 1.12 -10.80
N ASN A 460 -14.89 2.30 -10.23
CA ASN A 460 -13.72 3.15 -10.42
C ASN A 460 -12.41 2.44 -10.02
N THR A 461 -12.44 1.60 -8.98
CA THR A 461 -11.27 0.82 -8.53
C THR A 461 -10.77 -0.16 -9.59
N MET A 462 -11.69 -0.86 -10.27
CA MET A 462 -11.36 -1.76 -11.37
C MET A 462 -10.89 -1.00 -12.62
N TYR A 463 -11.50 0.16 -12.91
CA TYR A 463 -11.02 1.05 -13.97
C TYR A 463 -9.59 1.53 -13.69
N VAL A 464 -9.29 1.94 -12.44
CA VAL A 464 -7.93 2.31 -12.03
C VAL A 464 -6.97 1.15 -12.27
N ALA A 465 -7.30 -0.06 -11.79
CA ALA A 465 -6.44 -1.24 -11.95
C ALA A 465 -6.13 -1.57 -13.42
N ALA A 466 -7.16 -1.63 -14.27
CA ALA A 466 -7.00 -1.95 -15.69
C ALA A 466 -6.22 -0.88 -16.48
N THR A 467 -6.26 0.38 -16.03
CA THR A 467 -5.57 1.51 -16.67
C THR A 467 -4.17 1.80 -16.12
N ARG A 468 -3.58 0.88 -15.33
CA ARG A 468 -2.18 0.96 -14.89
C ARG A 468 -1.19 0.40 -15.93
N ALA A 469 -1.66 -0.39 -16.89
CA ALA A 469 -0.84 -1.08 -17.87
C ALA A 469 -0.45 -0.21 -19.07
N ARG A 470 0.82 -0.26 -19.48
CA ARG A 470 1.31 0.41 -20.71
C ARG A 470 1.45 -0.52 -21.90
N GLU A 471 1.68 -1.82 -21.70
CA GLU A 471 1.94 -2.77 -22.79
C GLU A 471 1.11 -4.04 -22.69
N ARG A 472 1.15 -4.73 -21.53
CA ARG A 472 0.49 -6.03 -21.32
C ARG A 472 -0.43 -5.97 -20.11
N LEU A 473 -1.65 -6.49 -20.28
CA LEU A 473 -2.66 -6.58 -19.22
C LEU A 473 -3.18 -8.02 -19.12
N TYR A 474 -3.01 -8.62 -17.94
CA TYR A 474 -3.60 -9.89 -17.55
C TYR A 474 -4.73 -9.62 -16.55
N VAL A 475 -5.89 -10.22 -16.77
CA VAL A 475 -7.07 -10.07 -15.93
C VAL A 475 -7.48 -11.45 -15.44
N ILE A 476 -7.29 -11.71 -14.15
CA ILE A 476 -7.70 -12.95 -13.50
C ILE A 476 -9.16 -12.79 -13.11
N ALA A 477 -10.02 -13.44 -13.88
CA ALA A 477 -11.44 -13.29 -13.75
C ALA A 477 -12.03 -14.40 -12.90
N GLU A 478 -12.55 -15.46 -13.51
CA GLU A 478 -13.54 -16.33 -12.87
C GLU A 478 -12.96 -17.72 -12.57
N GLN A 479 -13.33 -18.29 -11.42
CA GLN A 479 -13.00 -19.69 -11.10
C GLN A 479 -13.82 -20.68 -11.96
N TYR A 480 -15.06 -20.32 -12.30
CA TYR A 480 -16.01 -21.19 -12.98
C TYR A 480 -16.62 -20.46 -14.19
N ALA A 481 -16.73 -21.13 -15.33
CA ALA A 481 -17.42 -20.56 -16.46
C ALA A 481 -18.90 -20.29 -16.12
N GLY A 482 -19.34 -19.05 -16.34
CA GLY A 482 -20.74 -18.63 -16.18
C GLY A 482 -20.98 -17.66 -15.03
N ARG A 483 -20.08 -17.59 -14.04
CA ARG A 483 -20.12 -16.56 -12.97
C ARG A 483 -19.43 -15.28 -13.42
N HIS A 484 -20.12 -14.49 -14.24
CA HIS A 484 -19.53 -13.31 -14.84
C HIS A 484 -19.85 -12.03 -14.11
N LEU A 485 -18.87 -11.11 -14.12
CA LEU A 485 -19.10 -9.73 -13.74
C LEU A 485 -20.17 -9.14 -14.68
N PRO A 486 -21.32 -8.66 -14.15
CA PRO A 486 -22.46 -8.27 -15.00
C PRO A 486 -22.14 -7.13 -15.97
N PHE A 487 -21.24 -6.22 -15.58
CA PHE A 487 -20.81 -5.12 -16.45
C PHE A 487 -19.86 -5.55 -17.59
N VAL A 488 -19.29 -6.76 -17.53
CA VAL A 488 -18.27 -7.19 -18.50
C VAL A 488 -18.93 -7.77 -19.76
N ASN A 489 -18.76 -7.10 -20.90
CA ASN A 489 -19.29 -7.59 -22.18
C ASN A 489 -18.39 -8.68 -22.79
N ARG A 490 -18.71 -9.94 -22.48
CA ARG A 490 -17.98 -11.12 -22.99
C ARG A 490 -18.05 -11.26 -24.51
N GLY A 491 -19.17 -10.89 -25.13
CA GLY A 491 -19.35 -10.92 -26.58
C GLY A 491 -18.37 -10.03 -27.36
N LEU A 492 -17.81 -9.01 -26.70
CA LEU A 492 -16.82 -8.10 -27.28
C LEU A 492 -15.38 -8.54 -26.99
N ILE A 493 -15.11 -9.13 -25.82
CA ILE A 493 -13.83 -9.83 -25.55
C ILE A 493 -13.57 -10.89 -26.64
N GLN A 494 -14.62 -11.65 -26.99
CA GLN A 494 -14.61 -12.66 -28.06
C GLN A 494 -14.22 -12.09 -29.45
N ARG A 495 -14.71 -10.90 -29.81
CA ARG A 495 -14.43 -10.29 -31.14
C ARG A 495 -13.04 -9.66 -31.23
N GLN A 496 -12.52 -9.12 -30.12
CA GLN A 496 -11.21 -8.47 -30.07
C GLN A 496 -10.07 -9.46 -30.29
N GLN A 497 -10.15 -10.64 -29.66
CA GLN A 497 -9.15 -11.70 -29.79
C GLN A 497 -9.27 -12.46 -31.13
N ALA A 498 -10.48 -12.62 -31.68
CA ALA A 498 -10.67 -13.17 -33.03
C ALA A 498 -10.11 -12.27 -34.15
N ARG A 499 -10.16 -10.93 -33.99
CA ARG A 499 -9.56 -9.97 -34.93
C ARG A 499 -8.02 -10.00 -34.92
N SER A 500 -7.40 -10.38 -33.80
CA SER A 500 -5.94 -10.56 -33.70
C SER A 500 -5.43 -11.67 -34.63
N ARG A 501 -6.16 -12.81 -34.71
CA ARG A 501 -5.82 -13.93 -35.60
C ARG A 501 -5.97 -13.61 -37.08
N ARG A 502 -6.90 -12.72 -37.47
CA ARG A 502 -7.10 -12.33 -38.89
C ARG A 502 -6.10 -11.28 -39.39
N SER A 503 -5.53 -10.45 -38.51
CA SER A 503 -4.50 -9.47 -38.87
C SER A 503 -3.07 -10.03 -38.88
N ALA A 504 -2.89 -11.31 -38.51
CA ALA A 504 -1.61 -12.01 -38.50
C ALA A 504 -1.32 -12.77 -39.81
N CYS A 505 -2.04 -12.47 -40.89
CA CYS A 505 -1.69 -12.96 -42.23
C CYS A 505 -0.97 -11.83 -42.98
N PRO A 506 0.37 -11.72 -42.91
CA PRO A 506 1.09 -10.84 -43.80
C PRO A 506 1.00 -11.42 -45.22
N ASP A 507 0.82 -10.50 -46.16
CA ASP A 507 0.98 -10.69 -47.59
C ASP A 507 2.05 -11.76 -47.93
N PRO A 508 1.74 -12.80 -48.73
CA PRO A 508 2.68 -13.88 -49.07
C PRO A 508 3.92 -13.42 -49.86
N SER A 509 4.07 -12.14 -50.15
CA SER A 509 5.21 -11.56 -50.87
C SER A 509 6.34 -10.97 -50.00
N ALA A 510 6.16 -10.79 -48.69
CA ALA A 510 7.19 -10.21 -47.82
C ALA A 510 8.13 -11.27 -47.23
N ARG A 511 9.24 -11.57 -47.93
CA ARG A 511 10.37 -12.34 -47.35
C ARG A 511 11.12 -11.43 -46.36
N GLU A 512 11.43 -12.00 -45.19
CA GLU A 512 12.15 -11.38 -44.05
C GLU A 512 11.30 -10.65 -42.99
N CYS A 513 10.27 -11.31 -42.47
CA CYS A 513 9.83 -11.08 -41.09
C CYS A 513 10.01 -12.38 -40.29
N ARG A 514 10.82 -12.35 -39.23
CA ARG A 514 10.88 -13.46 -38.28
C ARG A 514 9.49 -13.66 -37.67
N PRO A 515 8.95 -14.89 -37.61
CA PRO A 515 7.66 -15.13 -36.99
C PRO A 515 7.74 -14.72 -35.51
N ILE A 516 6.73 -13.96 -35.07
CA ILE A 516 6.41 -13.81 -33.64
C ILE A 516 6.21 -15.25 -33.13
N PRO A 517 6.84 -15.67 -32.02
CA PRO A 517 6.59 -16.99 -31.47
C PRO A 517 5.09 -17.16 -31.28
N GLU A 518 4.53 -18.22 -31.85
CA GLU A 518 3.21 -18.68 -31.50
C GLU A 518 3.18 -18.79 -29.98
N THR A 519 2.54 -17.83 -29.29
CA THR A 519 2.11 -18.05 -27.93
C THR A 519 1.11 -19.19 -28.04
N LEU A 520 1.62 -20.40 -27.79
CA LEU A 520 0.83 -21.59 -27.59
C LEU A 520 -0.35 -21.17 -26.72
N GLY A 521 -1.57 -21.28 -27.26
CA GLY A 521 -2.66 -21.71 -26.40
C GLY A 521 -2.21 -23.07 -25.88
N ILE A 522 -1.57 -23.08 -24.71
CA ILE A 522 -1.14 -24.31 -24.07
C ILE A 522 -2.43 -25.05 -23.72
N TYR A 523 -2.79 -26.01 -24.56
CA TYR A 523 -3.66 -27.10 -24.18
C TYR A 523 -2.86 -27.95 -23.20
N LEU A 524 -3.03 -27.70 -21.90
CA LEU A 524 -2.62 -28.66 -20.88
C LEU A 524 -3.66 -29.77 -20.89
N ASP A 525 -3.44 -30.79 -21.71
CA ASP A 525 -4.05 -32.10 -21.49
C ASP A 525 -3.43 -32.66 -20.20
N VAL A 526 -4.05 -32.34 -19.07
CA VAL A 526 -3.80 -33.07 -17.83
C VAL A 526 -4.63 -34.34 -17.94
N GLU A 527 -3.98 -35.45 -18.30
CA GLU A 527 -4.56 -36.79 -18.15
C GLU A 527 -4.88 -36.98 -16.65
N VAL A 528 -6.16 -36.93 -16.31
CA VAL A 528 -6.65 -37.35 -15.00
C VAL A 528 -6.82 -38.87 -15.08
N GLU A 529 -5.92 -39.61 -14.44
CA GLU A 529 -6.14 -41.03 -14.15
C GLU A 529 -7.39 -41.16 -13.27
N ASN A 530 -8.50 -41.55 -13.90
CA ASN A 530 -9.76 -41.84 -13.22
C ASN A 530 -9.66 -43.20 -12.55
N GLU A 531 -9.30 -43.25 -11.26
CA GLU A 531 -9.67 -44.37 -10.41
C GLU A 531 -11.10 -44.18 -9.89
N GLU A 532 -11.98 -45.00 -10.47
CA GLU A 532 -13.26 -45.51 -9.94
C GLU A 532 -14.00 -44.69 -8.87
N ALA A 533 -14.78 -43.71 -9.31
CA ALA A 533 -16.02 -43.33 -8.63
C ALA A 533 -17.13 -43.23 -9.66
N GLY A 534 -18.13 -44.12 -9.58
CA GLY A 534 -19.26 -44.21 -10.51
C GLY A 534 -20.09 -42.92 -10.55
N ILE A 535 -19.72 -42.01 -11.45
CA ILE A 535 -20.47 -40.79 -11.77
C ILE A 535 -20.97 -40.96 -13.20
N GLU A 536 -22.28 -41.09 -13.37
CA GLU A 536 -22.93 -41.02 -14.68
C GLU A 536 -22.63 -39.68 -15.34
N GLY A 537 -21.83 -39.72 -16.41
CA GLY A 537 -21.48 -38.57 -17.22
C GLY A 537 -22.69 -38.07 -18.00
N VAL A 538 -23.16 -36.87 -17.70
CA VAL A 538 -24.02 -36.13 -18.61
C VAL A 538 -23.12 -35.53 -19.69
N ASN A 539 -23.28 -36.02 -20.92
CA ASN A 539 -22.59 -35.50 -22.09
C ASN A 539 -23.21 -34.16 -22.47
N VAL A 540 -22.79 -33.08 -21.80
CA VAL A 540 -23.12 -31.71 -22.21
C VAL A 540 -22.00 -31.25 -23.12
N GLU A 541 -22.24 -31.32 -24.44
CA GLU A 541 -21.50 -30.53 -25.43
C GLU A 541 -21.79 -29.02 -25.21
N GLU A 542 -21.45 -28.49 -24.04
CA GLU A 542 -21.40 -27.06 -23.84
C GLU A 542 -20.13 -26.56 -24.52
N LYS A 543 -20.31 -25.85 -25.64
CA LYS A 543 -19.24 -25.18 -26.39
C LYS A 543 -18.40 -24.34 -25.43
N VAL A 544 -17.28 -24.90 -24.97
CA VAL A 544 -16.26 -24.12 -24.25
C VAL A 544 -15.70 -23.10 -25.23
N ASP A 545 -15.95 -21.83 -24.93
CA ASP A 545 -15.68 -20.70 -25.84
C ASP A 545 -14.17 -20.61 -26.18
N PRO A 546 -13.79 -20.71 -27.47
CA PRO A 546 -12.38 -20.86 -27.90
C PRO A 546 -11.51 -19.59 -27.77
N PHE A 547 -11.98 -18.54 -27.09
CA PHE A 547 -11.35 -17.21 -27.02
C PHE A 547 -11.31 -16.63 -25.59
N VAL A 548 -11.28 -17.54 -24.62
CA VAL A 548 -10.90 -17.31 -23.23
C VAL A 548 -9.62 -18.12 -23.03
N THR A 549 -8.60 -17.59 -22.36
CA THR A 549 -7.49 -18.45 -21.92
C THR A 549 -8.04 -19.26 -20.76
N VAL A 550 -8.66 -20.38 -21.11
CA VAL A 550 -9.14 -21.38 -20.16
C VAL A 550 -7.91 -22.16 -19.74
N VAL A 551 -7.43 -21.86 -18.53
CA VAL A 551 -6.23 -22.53 -17.99
C VAL A 551 -6.55 -23.96 -17.53
N ASP A 552 -7.83 -24.31 -17.41
CA ASP A 552 -8.31 -25.65 -17.04
C ASP A 552 -9.73 -25.92 -17.58
N ARG A 553 -9.90 -26.99 -18.38
CA ARG A 553 -11.21 -27.46 -18.88
C ARG A 553 -11.85 -28.53 -17.98
N GLY A 554 -11.07 -29.19 -17.11
CA GLY A 554 -11.48 -30.37 -16.34
C GLY A 554 -12.39 -30.06 -15.14
N LEU A 555 -12.58 -28.78 -14.80
CA LEU A 555 -13.38 -28.32 -13.66
C LEU A 555 -14.57 -27.43 -14.07
N LEU A 556 -15.08 -27.61 -15.28
CA LEU A 556 -16.29 -26.92 -15.76
C LEU A 556 -17.61 -27.48 -15.18
N PHE A 557 -17.58 -28.49 -14.30
CA PHE A 557 -18.80 -29.14 -13.83
C PHE A 557 -19.04 -29.18 -12.31
N LYS A 558 -20.35 -29.02 -12.05
CA LYS A 558 -21.12 -28.96 -10.80
C LYS A 558 -20.71 -27.88 -9.81
N LYS A 559 -21.71 -27.03 -9.52
CA LYS A 559 -21.91 -26.34 -8.25
C LYS A 559 -21.72 -27.36 -7.11
N LYS A 560 -20.48 -27.61 -6.70
CA LYS A 560 -20.23 -28.11 -5.37
C LYS A 560 -20.71 -26.97 -4.49
N GLU A 561 -21.73 -27.23 -3.69
CA GLU A 561 -22.04 -26.41 -2.53
C GLU A 561 -20.76 -26.40 -1.68
N TRP A 562 -19.85 -25.49 -2.01
CA TRP A 562 -18.80 -25.12 -1.08
C TRP A 562 -19.52 -24.54 0.11
N GLU A 563 -19.28 -25.24 1.21
CA GLU A 563 -20.02 -25.22 2.45
C GLU A 563 -20.19 -23.81 2.99
N LYS A 564 -21.27 -23.66 3.76
CA LYS A 564 -21.55 -22.53 4.63
C LYS A 564 -20.37 -22.25 5.58
N GLU A 565 -19.34 -21.55 5.14
CA GLU A 565 -18.34 -20.93 5.99
C GLU A 565 -17.81 -19.68 5.27
N LYS A 566 -17.89 -18.44 5.77
CA LYS A 566 -18.29 -17.88 7.05
C LYS A 566 -19.44 -16.90 6.82
N GLU A 567 -20.45 -16.88 7.69
CA GLU A 567 -21.48 -15.83 7.72
C GLU A 567 -20.93 -14.45 8.11
N PHE A 568 -19.64 -14.35 8.46
CA PHE A 568 -19.02 -13.13 8.95
C PHE A 568 -17.62 -12.87 8.37
N SER A 569 -17.27 -11.59 8.22
CA SER A 569 -15.94 -11.16 7.77
C SER A 569 -15.02 -10.89 8.97
N THR A 570 -13.75 -11.33 8.93
CA THR A 570 -12.77 -11.03 10.00
C THR A 570 -11.98 -9.77 9.67
N VAL A 571 -11.84 -8.87 10.63
CA VAL A 571 -11.15 -7.58 10.51
C VAL A 571 -10.18 -7.42 11.68
N SER A 572 -8.92 -7.09 11.41
CA SER A 572 -7.95 -6.80 12.47
C SER A 572 -8.10 -5.36 12.99
N VAL A 573 -7.83 -5.10 14.27
CA VAL A 573 -7.87 -3.74 14.87
C VAL A 573 -7.02 -2.76 14.08
N THR A 574 -5.79 -3.13 13.71
CA THR A 574 -4.91 -2.32 12.86
C THR A 574 -5.51 -1.96 11.50
N SER A 575 -6.40 -2.79 10.95
CA SER A 575 -7.11 -2.50 9.70
C SER A 575 -8.37 -1.67 9.92
N LEU A 576 -8.98 -1.77 11.10
CA LEU A 576 -10.18 -1.04 11.46
C LEU A 576 -9.90 0.45 11.67
N VAL A 577 -8.76 0.80 12.28
CA VAL A 577 -8.37 2.17 12.64
C VAL A 577 -7.64 2.95 11.53
N ARG A 578 -7.49 2.35 10.34
CA ARG A 578 -6.98 3.01 9.13
C ARG A 578 -8.10 3.61 8.31
N GLN A 579 -7.84 4.50 7.35
CA GLN A 579 -8.88 5.15 6.52
C GLN A 579 -10.02 5.79 7.35
N VAL A 580 -9.67 6.41 8.46
CA VAL A 580 -10.64 7.02 9.37
C VAL A 580 -10.78 8.50 9.01
N PRO A 581 -12.01 9.05 8.97
CA PRO A 581 -12.20 10.49 8.75
C PRO A 581 -11.44 11.35 9.76
N ASP A 582 -10.88 12.48 9.30
CA ASP A 582 -10.01 13.35 10.10
C ASP A 582 -10.70 13.90 11.35
N ASP A 583 -12.01 14.13 11.28
CA ASP A 583 -12.84 14.57 12.41
C ASP A 583 -12.88 13.53 13.53
N LEU A 584 -12.92 12.25 13.19
CA LEU A 584 -12.88 11.17 14.18
C LEU A 584 -11.47 11.00 14.75
N LEU A 585 -10.42 11.25 13.95
CA LEU A 585 -9.03 11.26 14.44
C LEU A 585 -8.80 12.43 15.41
N GLU A 586 -9.31 13.63 15.13
CA GLU A 586 -9.27 14.79 16.02
C GLU A 586 -9.99 14.48 17.35
N GLU A 587 -11.16 13.84 17.30
CA GLU A 587 -11.86 13.39 18.50
C GLU A 587 -11.06 12.32 19.28
N ALA A 588 -10.40 11.40 18.59
CA ALA A 588 -9.56 10.37 19.20
C ALA A 588 -8.35 10.95 19.93
N GLU A 589 -7.72 12.02 19.41
CA GLU A 589 -6.62 12.71 20.12
C GLU A 589 -7.07 13.26 21.48
N GLY A 590 -8.31 13.74 21.57
CA GLY A 590 -8.89 14.25 22.80
C GLY A 590 -9.14 13.20 23.89
N LEU A 591 -9.08 11.90 23.55
CA LEU A 591 -9.33 10.81 24.51
C LEU A 591 -8.13 10.49 25.42
N ALA A 592 -6.93 10.94 25.04
CA ALA A 592 -5.70 10.60 25.73
C ALA A 592 -4.99 11.85 26.26
N ARG A 593 -4.47 11.76 27.48
CA ARG A 593 -3.54 12.76 28.03
C ARG A 593 -2.11 12.27 27.94
N ARG A 594 -1.17 13.21 27.76
CA ARG A 594 0.26 12.94 27.88
C ARG A 594 0.64 12.82 29.34
N LEU A 595 1.29 11.71 29.71
CA LEU A 595 1.87 11.51 31.03
C LEU A 595 3.35 11.92 31.06
N THR A 596 4.08 11.53 30.02
CA THR A 596 5.52 11.79 29.88
C THR A 596 5.79 12.43 28.53
N ALA A 597 6.58 13.51 28.51
CA ALA A 597 7.09 14.10 27.28
C ALA A 597 8.21 13.24 26.66
N PRO A 598 8.46 13.32 25.34
CA PRO A 598 9.65 12.71 24.74
C PRO A 598 10.92 13.13 25.49
N GLN A 599 11.67 12.16 26.00
CA GLN A 599 12.87 12.45 26.82
C GLN A 599 14.16 12.39 25.99
N PHE A 600 14.17 11.54 24.97
CA PHE A 600 15.26 11.30 24.04
C PHE A 600 14.66 10.83 22.71
N ASN A 601 15.52 10.58 21.72
CA ASN A 601 15.12 9.96 20.47
C ASN A 601 16.17 8.93 20.07
N VAL A 602 15.88 7.64 20.25
CA VAL A 602 16.81 6.59 19.81
C VAL A 602 16.79 6.55 18.28
N GLU A 603 17.93 6.81 17.64
CA GLU A 603 18.02 6.74 16.19
C GLU A 603 17.94 5.29 15.72
N ILE A 604 16.86 4.97 15.01
CA ILE A 604 16.63 3.66 14.38
C ILE A 604 16.20 3.94 12.94
N PRO A 605 16.91 3.40 11.94
CA PRO A 605 16.59 3.66 10.54
C PRO A 605 15.23 3.05 10.18
N ALA A 606 14.43 3.79 9.41
CA ALA A 606 13.19 3.27 8.83
C ALA A 606 13.43 2.45 7.56
N PHE A 607 14.56 2.72 6.88
CA PHE A 607 14.96 2.09 5.63
C PHE A 607 16.42 1.64 5.71
N VAL A 608 16.73 0.49 5.12
CA VAL A 608 18.08 -0.06 5.05
C VAL A 608 18.39 -0.38 3.60
N SER A 609 19.62 -0.10 3.16
CA SER A 609 20.11 -0.49 1.85
C SER A 609 20.90 -1.79 1.96
N ASP A 610 20.58 -2.74 1.08
CA ASP A 610 21.36 -3.95 0.89
C ASP A 610 22.68 -3.62 0.18
N GLU A 611 23.82 -3.92 0.81
CA GLU A 611 25.14 -3.51 0.31
C GLU A 611 25.52 -4.18 -1.02
N GLU A 612 25.05 -5.41 -1.26
CA GLU A 612 25.39 -6.19 -2.47
C GLU A 612 24.57 -5.73 -3.68
N THR A 613 23.30 -5.43 -3.47
CA THR A 613 22.33 -5.17 -4.54
C THR A 613 21.94 -3.70 -4.66
N GLY A 614 22.26 -2.87 -3.67
CA GLY A 614 21.87 -1.46 -3.58
C GLY A 614 20.37 -1.24 -3.36
N ARG A 615 19.58 -2.30 -3.16
CA ARG A 615 18.13 -2.20 -2.98
C ARG A 615 17.80 -1.68 -1.59
N ILE A 616 16.70 -0.94 -1.48
CA ILE A 616 16.24 -0.41 -0.19
C ILE A 616 15.06 -1.26 0.31
N GLU A 617 15.10 -1.60 1.59
CA GLU A 617 14.03 -2.30 2.32
C GLU A 617 13.52 -1.43 3.47
N ALA A 618 12.20 -1.46 3.71
CA ALA A 618 11.61 -0.84 4.89
C ALA A 618 11.69 -1.81 6.07
N VAL A 619 12.28 -1.36 7.19
CA VAL A 619 12.61 -2.22 8.33
C VAL A 619 11.85 -1.86 9.63
N SER A 620 11.05 -0.80 9.63
CA SER A 620 10.36 -0.31 10.83
C SER A 620 9.45 -1.36 11.48
N ASP A 621 8.74 -2.17 10.69
CA ASP A 621 7.85 -3.21 11.21
C ASP A 621 8.61 -4.43 11.74
N ILE A 622 9.81 -4.71 11.20
CA ILE A 622 10.74 -5.70 11.71
C ILE A 622 11.23 -5.27 13.10
N THR A 623 11.73 -4.04 13.23
CA THR A 623 12.22 -3.50 14.50
C THR A 623 11.10 -3.43 15.55
N GLY A 624 9.89 -3.01 15.14
CA GLY A 624 8.71 -2.96 16.00
C GLY A 624 8.26 -4.33 16.51
N THR A 625 8.59 -5.41 15.82
CA THR A 625 8.33 -6.79 16.25
C THR A 625 9.50 -7.36 17.08
N ALA A 626 10.73 -7.02 16.73
CA ALA A 626 11.93 -7.53 17.39
C ALA A 626 12.11 -6.99 18.81
N LEU A 627 11.91 -5.69 19.06
CA LEU A 627 12.12 -5.09 20.38
C LEU A 627 11.21 -5.67 21.48
N PRO A 628 9.89 -5.85 21.27
CA PRO A 628 9.05 -6.55 22.24
C PRO A 628 9.50 -8.00 22.49
N ALA A 629 9.91 -8.72 21.44
CA ALA A 629 10.41 -10.09 21.57
C ALA A 629 11.73 -10.18 22.35
N MET A 630 12.64 -9.22 22.13
CA MET A 630 13.87 -9.04 22.92
C MET A 630 13.56 -8.81 24.39
N TYR A 631 12.61 -7.92 24.67
CA TYR A 631 12.22 -7.58 26.03
C TYR A 631 11.55 -8.77 26.74
N GLN A 632 10.66 -9.49 26.05
CA GLN A 632 10.07 -10.72 26.55
C GLN A 632 11.16 -11.74 26.93
N PHE A 633 12.12 -11.97 26.03
CA PHE A 633 13.22 -12.89 26.29
C PHE A 633 14.08 -12.46 27.49
N HIS A 634 14.39 -11.16 27.61
CA HIS A 634 15.10 -10.63 28.78
C HIS A 634 14.33 -10.88 30.10
N CYS A 635 13.00 -10.75 30.06
CA CYS A 635 12.15 -10.94 31.22
C CYS A 635 11.99 -12.41 31.61
N CYS A 636 11.61 -13.30 30.70
CA CYS A 636 11.24 -14.68 31.04
C CYS A 636 12.18 -15.76 30.51
N GLY A 637 13.25 -15.40 29.79
CA GLY A 637 14.19 -16.35 29.17
C GLY A 637 13.58 -17.14 28.00
N ARG A 638 12.43 -16.71 27.49
CA ARG A 638 11.65 -17.38 26.43
C ARG A 638 11.23 -16.38 25.37
N CYS A 639 11.26 -16.78 24.10
CA CYS A 639 10.83 -15.97 22.96
C CYS A 639 9.65 -16.67 22.26
N SER A 640 8.44 -16.12 22.38
CA SER A 640 7.22 -16.71 21.79
C SER A 640 7.33 -16.87 20.27
N ILE A 641 8.02 -15.94 19.61
CA ILE A 641 8.28 -16.00 18.17
C ILE A 641 9.07 -17.26 17.81
N GLN A 642 10.16 -17.53 18.54
CA GLN A 642 11.02 -18.69 18.28
C GLN A 642 10.25 -20.01 18.40
N ASP A 643 9.41 -20.14 19.44
CA ASP A 643 8.61 -21.35 19.68
C ASP A 643 7.62 -21.67 18.56
N ASN A 644 7.08 -20.62 17.91
CA ASN A 644 6.03 -20.75 16.91
C ASN A 644 6.55 -20.87 15.47
N LEU A 645 7.85 -20.67 15.24
CA LEU A 645 8.44 -20.59 13.91
C LEU A 645 8.95 -21.93 13.37
N GLU A 646 9.36 -22.86 14.23
CA GLU A 646 10.04 -24.08 13.78
C GLU A 646 9.21 -24.92 12.81
N SER A 647 7.94 -25.17 13.14
CA SER A 647 7.02 -25.91 12.28
C SER A 647 6.72 -25.18 10.97
N TYR A 648 6.59 -23.86 11.02
CA TYR A 648 6.32 -23.04 9.84
C TYR A 648 7.49 -23.04 8.85
N VAL A 649 8.72 -22.88 9.33
CA VAL A 649 9.91 -22.90 8.47
C VAL A 649 10.08 -24.27 7.80
N GLN A 650 9.85 -25.36 8.55
CA GLN A 650 9.87 -26.71 8.00
C GLN A 650 8.81 -26.90 6.92
N GLU A 651 7.56 -26.48 7.16
CA GLU A 651 6.48 -26.52 6.18
C GLU A 651 6.84 -25.76 4.89
N MET A 652 7.46 -24.58 5.01
CA MET A 652 7.88 -23.80 3.84
C MET A 652 8.98 -24.50 3.05
N VAL A 653 9.99 -25.07 3.71
CA VAL A 653 11.05 -25.83 3.04
C VAL A 653 10.50 -27.03 2.29
N GLU A 654 9.61 -27.80 2.91
CA GLU A 654 8.97 -28.95 2.28
C GLU A 654 8.11 -28.54 1.08
N LYS A 655 7.28 -27.50 1.26
CA LYS A 655 6.35 -27.01 0.23
C LYS A 655 7.07 -26.50 -1.02
N TRP A 656 8.21 -25.83 -0.85
CA TRP A 656 8.94 -25.18 -1.95
C TRP A 656 10.11 -26.02 -2.50
N GLY A 657 10.32 -27.24 -1.96
CA GLY A 657 11.43 -28.11 -2.37
C GLY A 657 12.79 -27.56 -1.97
N GLY A 658 12.85 -26.77 -0.90
CA GLY A 658 13.98 -25.96 -0.48
C GLY A 658 13.68 -24.47 -0.48
N LEU A 659 14.49 -23.71 0.25
CA LEU A 659 14.54 -22.26 0.21
C LEU A 659 15.95 -21.84 -0.22
N PRO A 660 16.16 -20.61 -0.72
CA PRO A 660 17.49 -20.10 -0.98
C PRO A 660 18.38 -20.26 0.26
N LYS A 661 19.59 -20.77 0.08
CA LYS A 661 20.45 -21.23 1.19
C LYS A 661 20.67 -20.16 2.26
N HIS A 662 20.90 -18.90 1.85
CA HIS A 662 21.10 -17.79 2.77
C HIS A 662 19.86 -17.47 3.62
N VAL A 663 18.67 -17.75 3.09
CA VAL A 663 17.38 -17.53 3.75
C VAL A 663 17.12 -18.60 4.81
N TYR A 664 17.41 -19.86 4.48
CA TYR A 664 17.23 -20.99 5.40
C TYR A 664 18.30 -21.04 6.50
N ASP A 665 19.58 -20.94 6.15
CA ASP A 665 20.70 -21.09 7.09
C ASP A 665 20.63 -20.04 8.21
N GLY A 666 20.21 -18.82 7.87
CA GLY A 666 20.07 -17.70 8.80
C GLY A 666 19.02 -17.94 9.88
N VAL A 667 17.89 -18.57 9.57
CA VAL A 667 16.82 -18.83 10.56
C VAL A 667 17.02 -20.17 11.28
N TYR A 668 17.49 -21.20 10.57
CA TYR A 668 17.65 -22.53 11.14
C TYR A 668 18.62 -22.53 12.33
N THR A 669 19.73 -21.80 12.20
CA THR A 669 20.74 -21.66 13.26
C THR A 669 20.14 -21.02 14.52
N ILE A 670 19.31 -19.99 14.35
CA ILE A 670 18.69 -19.27 15.46
C ILE A 670 17.58 -20.09 16.09
N LEU A 671 16.77 -20.80 15.30
CA LEU A 671 15.73 -21.68 15.84
C LEU A 671 16.32 -22.78 16.75
N LYS A 672 17.53 -23.26 16.44
CA LYS A 672 18.24 -24.29 17.21
C LYS A 672 19.13 -23.76 18.33
N SER A 673 19.28 -22.45 18.46
CA SER A 673 20.12 -21.82 19.49
C SER A 673 19.36 -20.78 20.29
N THR A 674 19.94 -20.34 21.40
CA THR A 674 19.37 -19.24 22.18
C THR A 674 19.74 -17.92 21.50
N PRO A 675 18.79 -17.01 21.19
CA PRO A 675 19.11 -15.70 20.64
C PRO A 675 19.92 -14.86 21.63
N ARG A 676 20.98 -14.19 21.16
CA ARG A 676 21.96 -13.44 21.98
C ARG A 676 22.19 -12.00 21.53
N SER A 677 21.85 -11.67 20.29
CA SER A 677 22.09 -10.35 19.70
C SER A 677 20.80 -9.71 19.16
N PRO A 678 20.74 -8.38 19.00
CA PRO A 678 19.64 -7.72 18.29
C PRO A 678 19.41 -8.31 16.90
N GLU A 679 20.46 -8.68 16.19
CA GLU A 679 20.40 -9.37 14.90
C GLU A 679 19.57 -10.67 14.97
N ASP A 680 19.77 -11.49 16.00
CA ASP A 680 19.02 -12.75 16.14
C ASP A 680 17.51 -12.48 16.24
N PHE A 681 17.13 -11.44 16.98
CA PHE A 681 15.72 -11.05 17.14
C PHE A 681 15.15 -10.39 15.88
N LEU A 682 15.94 -9.62 15.14
CA LEU A 682 15.50 -9.08 13.85
C LEU A 682 15.27 -10.21 12.82
N ARG A 683 16.14 -11.23 12.80
CA ARG A 683 15.95 -12.43 11.96
C ARG A 683 14.70 -13.21 12.35
N LEU A 684 14.45 -13.42 13.64
CA LEU A 684 13.21 -14.03 14.14
C LEU A 684 11.97 -13.20 13.76
N ALA A 685 12.03 -11.88 13.93
CA ALA A 685 10.94 -10.97 13.60
C ALA A 685 10.58 -10.98 12.10
N VAL A 686 11.58 -10.99 11.21
CA VAL A 686 11.33 -11.11 9.75
C VAL A 686 10.56 -12.37 9.42
N TRP A 687 10.93 -13.49 10.02
CA TRP A 687 10.25 -14.77 9.81
C TRP A 687 8.86 -14.82 10.42
N ASP A 688 8.64 -14.19 11.57
CA ASP A 688 7.30 -14.08 12.14
C ASP A 688 6.37 -13.21 11.28
N LEU A 689 6.89 -12.13 10.69
CA LEU A 689 6.16 -11.32 9.72
C LEU A 689 5.84 -12.12 8.45
N SER A 690 6.77 -12.97 7.98
CA SER A 690 6.52 -13.91 6.89
C SER A 690 5.42 -14.92 7.25
N ARG A 691 5.47 -15.52 8.44
CA ARG A 691 4.43 -16.43 8.96
C ARG A 691 3.06 -15.78 9.06
N LYS A 692 3.00 -14.53 9.56
CA LYS A 692 1.75 -13.76 9.72
C LYS A 692 1.16 -13.35 8.36
N SER A 693 2.01 -13.00 7.38
CA SER A 693 1.59 -12.49 6.08
C SER A 693 1.45 -13.54 4.98
N GLY A 694 2.14 -14.68 5.10
CA GLY A 694 2.29 -15.74 4.12
C GLY A 694 3.26 -15.45 2.96
N PHE A 695 3.94 -14.29 2.94
CA PHE A 695 4.86 -13.88 1.88
C PHE A 695 6.33 -14.15 2.26
N LEU A 696 7.17 -14.44 1.26
CA LEU A 696 8.60 -14.76 1.45
C LEU A 696 9.57 -13.63 1.05
N ASN A 697 9.12 -12.52 0.49
CA ASN A 697 10.00 -11.41 0.08
C ASN A 697 10.92 -10.90 1.20
N LYS A 698 10.38 -10.66 2.40
CA LYS A 698 11.18 -10.12 3.52
C LYS A 698 12.33 -11.03 3.94
N PRO A 699 12.11 -12.33 4.25
CA PRO A 699 13.22 -13.22 4.58
C PRO A 699 14.17 -13.45 3.41
N ALA A 700 13.70 -13.31 2.16
CA ALA A 700 14.56 -13.51 0.99
C ALA A 700 15.48 -12.34 0.64
N GLN A 701 15.03 -11.10 0.90
CA GLN A 701 15.69 -9.88 0.45
C GLN A 701 16.50 -9.15 1.54
N ASN A 702 16.25 -9.43 2.83
CA ASN A 702 17.04 -8.84 3.91
C ASN A 702 18.29 -9.69 4.19
N THR A 703 19.47 -9.15 3.89
CA THR A 703 20.76 -9.85 4.05
C THR A 703 21.56 -9.38 5.27
N SER A 704 21.53 -8.06 5.56
CA SER A 704 22.14 -7.45 6.73
C SER A 704 21.08 -7.22 7.82
N TYR A 705 21.43 -7.46 9.08
CA TYR A 705 20.57 -7.30 10.25
C TYR A 705 21.23 -6.45 11.34
N GLU A 706 22.17 -5.59 10.95
CA GLU A 706 23.01 -4.81 11.85
C GLU A 706 22.46 -3.40 12.15
N TRP A 707 21.32 -3.03 11.54
CA TRP A 707 20.74 -1.69 11.64
C TRP A 707 20.22 -1.33 13.05
N LEU A 708 20.03 -2.33 13.92
CA LEU A 708 19.70 -2.12 15.34
C LEU A 708 20.93 -2.43 16.20
N SER A 709 21.68 -1.38 16.53
CA SER A 709 22.86 -1.51 17.38
C SER A 709 22.50 -1.94 18.81
N TRP A 710 23.43 -2.62 19.50
CA TRP A 710 23.25 -3.00 20.91
C TRP A 710 22.95 -1.79 21.82
N PRO A 711 23.66 -0.65 21.71
CA PRO A 711 23.34 0.55 22.49
C PRO A 711 21.92 1.09 22.23
N ALA A 712 21.49 1.11 20.97
CA ALA A 712 20.13 1.54 20.62
C ALA A 712 19.08 0.58 21.19
N ALA A 713 19.27 -0.72 21.02
CA ALA A 713 18.41 -1.75 21.59
C ALA A 713 18.34 -1.64 23.13
N GLN A 714 19.47 -1.45 23.80
CA GLN A 714 19.54 -1.34 25.26
C GLN A 714 18.82 -0.10 25.79
N SER A 715 18.91 1.04 25.08
CA SER A 715 18.12 2.23 25.39
C SER A 715 16.62 1.92 25.31
N CYS A 716 16.16 1.32 24.22
CA CYS A 716 14.76 0.91 24.06
C CYS A 716 14.30 -0.11 25.13
N LEU A 717 15.16 -1.08 25.48
CA LEU A 717 14.86 -2.07 26.53
C LEU A 717 14.78 -1.43 27.91
N SER A 718 15.56 -0.37 28.17
CA SER A 718 15.52 0.37 29.44
C SER A 718 14.20 1.13 29.59
N VAL A 719 13.69 1.71 28.50
CA VAL A 719 12.34 2.32 28.45
C VAL A 719 11.26 1.29 28.75
N LEU A 720 11.34 0.12 28.11
CA LEU A 720 10.41 -0.98 28.38
C LEU A 720 10.52 -1.44 29.84
N ALA A 721 11.73 -1.55 30.40
CA ALA A 721 11.96 -1.96 31.78
C ALA A 721 11.40 -0.96 32.81
N GLU A 722 11.47 0.33 32.52
CA GLU A 722 10.92 1.40 33.36
C GLU A 722 9.39 1.32 33.44
N HIS A 723 8.72 1.03 32.32
CA HIS A 723 7.26 1.07 32.22
C HIS A 723 6.57 -0.30 32.36
N LEU A 724 7.27 -1.40 32.09
CA LEU A 724 6.75 -2.77 32.12
C LEU A 724 7.62 -3.69 33.00
N PRO A 725 7.84 -3.36 34.29
CA PRO A 725 8.77 -4.10 35.12
C PRO A 725 8.41 -5.59 35.21
N LYS A 726 9.43 -6.45 35.14
CA LYS A 726 9.28 -7.92 35.15
C LYS A 726 8.43 -8.45 36.30
N SER A 727 8.50 -7.82 37.48
CA SER A 727 7.74 -8.24 38.67
C SER A 727 6.23 -8.19 38.46
N ASN A 728 5.74 -7.35 37.54
CA ASN A 728 4.34 -7.00 37.41
C ASN A 728 3.77 -7.29 36.01
N LEU A 729 4.57 -7.87 35.12
CA LEU A 729 4.17 -8.24 33.76
C LEU A 729 3.29 -9.50 33.80
N GLN A 730 2.01 -9.35 33.44
CA GLN A 730 1.03 -10.43 33.48
C GLN A 730 0.94 -11.20 32.16
N ALA A 731 0.99 -10.49 31.03
CA ALA A 731 0.89 -11.09 29.70
C ALA A 731 1.59 -10.23 28.64
N VAL A 732 2.06 -10.89 27.57
CA VAL A 732 2.64 -10.30 26.36
C VAL A 732 1.95 -10.95 25.15
N GLU A 733 1.58 -10.19 24.12
CA GLU A 733 0.83 -10.65 22.95
C GLU A 733 -0.52 -11.33 23.28
N LEU A 734 -1.37 -10.69 24.09
CA LEU A 734 -2.69 -11.24 24.46
C LEU A 734 -3.67 -11.10 23.28
N PRO A 735 -4.18 -12.21 22.69
CA PRO A 735 -5.17 -12.13 21.63
C PRO A 735 -6.55 -11.72 22.17
N LEU A 736 -7.22 -10.84 21.44
CA LEU A 736 -8.59 -10.38 21.69
C LEU A 736 -9.43 -10.50 20.41
N TYR A 737 -10.71 -10.88 20.53
CA TYR A 737 -11.63 -10.81 19.41
C TYR A 737 -13.10 -10.72 19.80
N LYS A 738 -13.92 -10.02 19.04
CA LYS A 738 -15.36 -9.90 19.29
C LYS A 738 -16.18 -10.09 18.01
N MET A 739 -17.28 -10.83 18.11
CA MET A 739 -18.30 -10.96 17.07
C MET A 739 -19.31 -9.81 17.20
N LEU A 740 -19.63 -9.16 16.08
CA LEU A 740 -20.65 -8.12 15.98
C LEU A 740 -21.75 -8.60 15.04
N ASP A 741 -23.01 -8.42 15.45
CA ASP A 741 -24.17 -8.94 14.70
C ASP A 741 -24.48 -8.11 13.45
N HIS A 742 -24.17 -6.82 13.45
CA HIS A 742 -24.51 -5.92 12.34
C HIS A 742 -23.46 -4.81 12.15
N PRO A 743 -22.65 -4.83 11.05
CA PRO A 743 -22.49 -5.93 10.09
C PRO A 743 -21.90 -7.19 10.76
N SER A 744 -22.19 -8.39 10.22
CA SER A 744 -21.63 -9.66 10.70
C SER A 744 -20.10 -9.68 10.52
N ILE A 745 -19.38 -9.18 11.52
CA ILE A 745 -17.92 -9.03 11.49
C ILE A 745 -17.29 -9.54 12.78
N ARG A 746 -16.09 -10.11 12.65
CA ARG A 746 -15.23 -10.47 13.76
C ARG A 746 -14.07 -9.49 13.84
N VAL A 747 -14.07 -8.62 14.84
CA VAL A 747 -12.93 -7.75 15.13
C VAL A 747 -11.89 -8.57 15.90
N THR A 748 -10.63 -8.53 15.49
CA THR A 748 -9.53 -9.32 16.08
C THR A 748 -8.31 -8.45 16.32
N GLY A 749 -7.51 -8.73 17.34
CA GLY A 749 -6.22 -8.09 17.49
C GLY A 749 -5.42 -8.63 18.67
N TYR A 750 -4.23 -8.06 18.89
CA TYR A 750 -3.27 -8.53 19.89
C TYR A 750 -2.83 -7.32 20.70
N VAL A 751 -3.00 -7.42 22.02
CA VAL A 751 -2.48 -6.44 22.97
C VAL A 751 -1.01 -6.75 23.21
N ASP A 752 -0.15 -5.75 23.11
CA ASP A 752 1.29 -5.94 23.22
C ASP A 752 1.71 -6.40 24.63
N ALA A 753 1.22 -5.74 25.69
CA ALA A 753 1.50 -6.14 27.07
C ALA A 753 0.40 -5.73 28.07
N ILE A 754 0.32 -6.46 29.19
CA ILE A 754 -0.45 -6.08 30.37
C ILE A 754 0.47 -6.14 31.59
N ALA A 755 0.58 -5.02 32.30
CA ALA A 755 1.40 -4.87 33.49
C ALA A 755 0.80 -3.82 34.43
N ASP A 756 0.91 -4.03 35.75
CA ASP A 756 0.51 -3.05 36.78
C ASP A 756 -0.89 -2.47 36.56
N ASP A 757 -1.93 -3.31 36.44
CA ASP A 757 -3.30 -2.88 36.15
C ASP A 757 -3.49 -2.04 34.86
N ALA A 758 -2.50 -2.01 33.97
CA ALA A 758 -2.56 -1.27 32.73
C ALA A 758 -2.45 -2.18 31.50
N LEU A 759 -3.30 -1.90 30.51
CA LEU A 759 -3.16 -2.40 29.14
C LEU A 759 -2.20 -1.49 28.38
N TRP A 760 -1.19 -2.08 27.72
CA TRP A 760 -0.17 -1.35 27.00
C TRP A 760 -0.17 -1.69 25.51
N GLU A 761 -0.23 -0.63 24.70
CA GLU A 761 0.12 -0.64 23.28
C GLU A 761 1.52 -0.04 23.10
N LEU A 762 2.38 -0.71 22.34
CA LEU A 762 3.77 -0.33 22.12
C LEU A 762 3.95 0.14 20.68
N LYS A 763 4.62 1.28 20.50
CA LYS A 763 5.03 1.78 19.18
C LYS A 763 6.51 2.08 19.15
N CYS A 764 7.15 1.73 18.05
CA CYS A 764 8.53 2.10 17.74
C CYS A 764 8.49 3.03 16.52
N VAL A 765 8.20 4.31 16.78
CA VAL A 765 7.97 5.35 15.76
C VAL A 765 8.60 6.66 16.19
N GLU A 766 8.86 7.56 15.26
CA GLU A 766 9.35 8.91 15.58
C GLU A 766 8.33 9.70 16.39
N GLU A 767 7.07 9.63 15.96
CA GLU A 767 5.97 10.37 16.56
C GLU A 767 4.72 9.48 16.69
N LEU A 768 4.02 9.64 17.81
CA LEU A 768 2.72 9.00 18.02
C LEU A 768 1.64 9.79 17.28
N LYS A 769 0.80 9.09 16.53
CA LYS A 769 -0.28 9.66 15.73
C LYS A 769 -1.67 9.36 16.34
N PRO A 770 -2.73 10.11 15.99
CA PRO A 770 -4.09 9.85 16.47
C PRO A 770 -4.56 8.41 16.26
N GLU A 771 -4.15 7.78 15.16
CA GLU A 771 -4.52 6.40 14.82
C GLU A 771 -3.99 5.41 15.86
N HIS A 772 -2.85 5.71 16.50
CA HIS A 772 -2.32 4.88 17.58
C HIS A 772 -3.18 4.99 18.85
N ILE A 773 -3.72 6.18 19.14
CA ILE A 773 -4.65 6.40 20.26
C ILE A 773 -5.95 5.65 19.98
N LEU A 774 -6.49 5.79 18.77
CA LEU A 774 -7.69 5.07 18.34
C LEU A 774 -7.49 3.54 18.38
N GLN A 775 -6.29 3.05 18.00
CA GLN A 775 -5.92 1.64 18.13
C GLN A 775 -5.99 1.18 19.60
N LEU A 776 -5.39 1.94 20.52
CA LEU A 776 -5.47 1.67 21.96
C LEU A 776 -6.93 1.70 22.46
N THR A 777 -7.75 2.65 22.00
CA THR A 777 -9.18 2.73 22.35
C THR A 777 -9.95 1.47 21.94
N VAL A 778 -9.71 0.95 20.74
CA VAL A 778 -10.34 -0.30 20.28
C VAL A 778 -9.86 -1.51 21.10
N TYR A 779 -8.58 -1.57 21.47
CA TYR A 779 -8.06 -2.63 22.34
C TYR A 779 -8.64 -2.57 23.75
N ALA A 780 -8.74 -1.38 24.33
CA ALA A 780 -9.39 -1.17 25.62
C ALA A 780 -10.85 -1.66 25.58
N TRP A 781 -11.60 -1.28 24.53
CA TRP A 781 -12.97 -1.76 24.31
C TRP A 781 -13.05 -3.28 24.20
N LEU A 782 -12.22 -3.91 23.36
CA LEU A 782 -12.21 -5.37 23.21
C LEU A 782 -11.93 -6.06 24.54
N TYR A 783 -11.00 -5.54 25.33
CA TYR A 783 -10.66 -6.06 26.65
C TYR A 783 -11.85 -5.94 27.62
N GLU A 784 -12.48 -4.76 27.72
CA GLU A 784 -13.65 -4.54 28.58
C GLU A 784 -14.81 -5.47 28.23
N GLU A 785 -15.10 -5.63 26.93
CA GLU A 785 -16.14 -6.55 26.46
C GLU A 785 -15.81 -8.00 26.81
N SER A 786 -14.52 -8.37 26.79
CA SER A 786 -14.06 -9.70 27.21
C SER A 786 -14.35 -9.98 28.67
N CYS A 787 -14.19 -8.98 29.54
CA CYS A 787 -14.48 -9.09 30.96
C CYS A 787 -15.99 -9.21 31.21
N LYS A 788 -16.81 -8.35 30.58
CA LYS A 788 -18.27 -8.37 30.73
C LYS A 788 -18.91 -9.72 30.38
N GLU A 789 -18.43 -10.36 29.31
CA GLU A 789 -18.97 -11.64 28.84
C GLU A 789 -18.51 -12.84 29.68
N ARG A 790 -17.36 -12.74 30.35
CA ARG A 790 -16.90 -13.74 31.33
C ARG A 790 -17.83 -13.80 32.54
N ASP A 791 -18.33 -12.64 32.98
CA ASP A 791 -19.22 -12.51 34.14
C ASP A 791 -20.70 -12.76 33.81
N ALA A 792 -21.05 -12.85 32.52
CA ALA A 792 -22.40 -13.06 32.05
C ALA A 792 -22.74 -14.56 31.91
N VAL A 793 -23.73 -15.03 32.66
CA VAL A 793 -24.12 -16.46 32.74
C VAL A 793 -24.78 -16.99 31.46
N ASP A 794 -25.37 -16.12 30.62
CA ASP A 794 -26.25 -16.48 29.50
C ASP A 794 -25.73 -16.13 28.08
N VAL A 795 -24.44 -15.82 27.90
CA VAL A 795 -23.91 -15.50 26.56
C VAL A 795 -23.56 -16.79 25.79
N PRO A 796 -24.11 -17.02 24.57
CA PRO A 796 -23.75 -18.18 23.74
C PRO A 796 -22.25 -18.23 23.43
N GLU A 797 -21.63 -19.41 23.48
CA GLU A 797 -20.17 -19.60 23.31
C GLU A 797 -19.62 -19.00 22.01
N ALA A 798 -20.41 -19.02 20.93
CA ALA A 798 -20.04 -18.46 19.62
C ALA A 798 -19.96 -16.92 19.59
N SER A 799 -20.58 -16.23 20.55
CA SER A 799 -20.60 -14.76 20.65
C SER A 799 -19.55 -14.22 21.64
N ARG A 800 -18.86 -15.12 22.36
CA ARG A 800 -17.91 -14.75 23.42
C ARG A 800 -16.57 -14.28 22.87
N VAL A 801 -16.00 -13.22 23.46
CA VAL A 801 -14.59 -12.87 23.34
C VAL A 801 -13.77 -13.89 24.10
N HIS A 802 -12.80 -14.53 23.43
CA HIS A 802 -11.89 -15.45 24.11
C HIS A 802 -10.58 -14.74 24.45
N LEU A 803 -10.29 -14.66 25.74
CA LEU A 803 -8.98 -14.31 26.25
C LEU A 803 -8.08 -15.55 26.13
N GLY A 804 -6.95 -15.42 25.43
CA GLY A 804 -5.96 -16.50 25.30
C GLY A 804 -5.32 -16.95 26.62
N VAL A 805 -5.68 -16.33 27.74
CA VAL A 805 -5.19 -16.63 29.09
C VAL A 805 -6.35 -16.50 30.09
N LYS A 806 -6.55 -17.51 30.94
CA LYS A 806 -7.62 -17.54 31.96
C LYS A 806 -7.38 -16.62 33.18
N GLU A 807 -6.23 -15.95 33.26
CA GLU A 807 -5.69 -15.40 34.53
C GLU A 807 -5.41 -13.88 34.54
N VAL A 808 -5.76 -13.14 33.49
CA VAL A 808 -5.51 -11.67 33.46
C VAL A 808 -6.73 -10.93 33.98
N GLU A 809 -6.62 -10.33 35.17
CA GLU A 809 -7.69 -9.55 35.82
C GLU A 809 -7.16 -8.19 36.31
N GLY A 810 -8.08 -7.22 36.43
CA GLY A 810 -7.80 -5.99 37.17
C GLY A 810 -7.22 -4.82 36.37
N VAL A 811 -7.24 -4.84 35.02
CA VAL A 811 -6.87 -3.65 34.22
C VAL A 811 -7.81 -2.49 34.53
N ARG A 812 -7.26 -1.33 34.91
CA ARG A 812 -7.95 -0.08 35.25
C ARG A 812 -7.65 1.04 34.26
N VAL A 813 -6.50 1.01 33.60
CA VAL A 813 -6.07 2.06 32.67
C VAL A 813 -5.52 1.47 31.39
N SER A 814 -5.51 2.26 30.32
CA SER A 814 -4.92 1.90 29.04
C SER A 814 -3.88 2.95 28.65
N ARG A 815 -2.69 2.50 28.26
CA ARG A 815 -1.53 3.33 27.97
C ARG A 815 -0.91 2.99 26.61
N LEU A 816 -0.39 4.02 25.95
CA LEU A 816 0.34 3.94 24.69
C LEU A 816 1.76 4.43 24.95
N LEU A 817 2.75 3.59 24.68
CA LEU A 817 4.17 3.88 24.88
C LEU A 817 4.88 3.99 23.53
N ASN A 818 5.61 5.09 23.33
CA ASN A 818 6.62 5.17 22.29
C ASN A 818 7.98 4.71 22.82
N VAL A 819 8.40 3.51 22.42
CA VAL A 819 9.65 2.87 22.86
C VAL A 819 10.90 3.63 22.38
N ARG A 820 10.77 4.42 21.30
CA ARG A 820 11.88 5.22 20.75
C ARG A 820 12.16 6.49 21.57
N THR A 821 11.14 7.03 22.26
CA THR A 821 11.23 8.34 22.90
C THR A 821 10.89 8.36 24.40
N GLY A 822 10.35 7.27 24.93
CA GLY A 822 9.85 7.19 26.32
C GLY A 822 8.54 7.96 26.54
N MET A 823 7.92 8.49 25.48
CA MET A 823 6.66 9.21 25.58
C MET A 823 5.51 8.25 25.92
N VAL A 824 4.72 8.59 26.94
CA VAL A 824 3.55 7.83 27.37
C VAL A 824 2.29 8.68 27.26
N LEU A 825 1.28 8.13 26.58
CA LEU A 825 -0.09 8.62 26.60
C LEU A 825 -0.98 7.67 27.41
N GLN A 826 -1.97 8.20 28.11
CA GLN A 826 -2.96 7.41 28.85
C GLN A 826 -4.36 7.85 28.46
N LEU A 827 -5.25 6.89 28.18
CA LEU A 827 -6.67 7.18 28.02
C LEU A 827 -7.25 7.74 29.33
N THR A 828 -8.00 8.82 29.23
CA THR A 828 -8.64 9.51 30.39
C THR A 828 -10.15 9.36 30.42
N VAL A 829 -10.69 8.62 29.47
CA VAL A 829 -12.12 8.48 29.22
C VAL A 829 -12.67 7.21 29.87
N ASN A 830 -13.97 7.22 30.16
CA ASN A 830 -14.67 6.07 30.75
C ASN A 830 -15.15 5.08 29.66
N SER A 831 -15.65 3.91 30.09
CA SER A 831 -16.10 2.84 29.18
C SER A 831 -17.21 3.27 28.21
N VAL A 832 -18.08 4.21 28.59
CA VAL A 832 -19.16 4.72 27.71
C VAL A 832 -18.58 5.56 26.58
N GLU A 833 -17.60 6.40 26.87
CA GLU A 833 -16.90 7.21 25.87
C GLU A 833 -16.09 6.34 24.91
N ILE A 834 -15.41 5.31 25.44
CA ILE A 834 -14.70 4.30 24.63
C ILE A 834 -15.68 3.60 23.68
N GLU A 835 -16.81 3.10 24.19
CA GLU A 835 -17.82 2.43 23.37
C GLU A 835 -18.41 3.36 22.31
N ASN A 836 -18.68 4.63 22.65
CA ASN A 836 -19.17 5.63 21.71
C ASN A 836 -18.16 5.89 20.58
N MET A 837 -16.87 5.99 20.90
CA MET A 837 -15.81 6.16 19.90
C MET A 837 -15.74 4.96 18.96
N VAL A 838 -15.75 3.73 19.50
CA VAL A 838 -15.74 2.51 18.68
C VAL A 838 -17.00 2.42 17.81
N ARG A 839 -18.17 2.81 18.33
CA ARG A 839 -19.42 2.85 17.56
C ARG A 839 -19.35 3.85 16.41
N LYS A 840 -18.85 5.06 16.65
CA LYS A 840 -18.60 6.07 15.60
C LYS A 840 -17.63 5.55 14.53
N LEU A 841 -16.56 4.87 14.95
CA LEU A 841 -15.61 4.22 14.05
C LEU A 841 -16.29 3.15 13.18
N LEU A 842 -17.08 2.26 13.78
CA LEU A 842 -17.82 1.23 13.06
C LEU A 842 -18.86 1.84 12.11
N ASP A 843 -19.58 2.88 12.54
CA ASP A 843 -20.52 3.62 11.71
C ASP A 843 -19.81 4.27 10.52
N ALA A 844 -18.68 4.95 10.74
CA ALA A 844 -17.89 5.55 9.66
C ALA A 844 -17.40 4.50 8.64
N LYS A 845 -17.12 3.27 9.10
CA LYS A 845 -16.62 2.17 8.27
C LYS A 845 -17.67 1.39 7.51
N TYR A 846 -18.83 1.17 8.14
CA TYR A 846 -19.79 0.18 7.68
C TYR A 846 -21.19 0.71 7.49
N ARG A 847 -21.51 1.89 8.03
CA ARG A 847 -22.82 2.50 7.78
C ARG A 847 -22.89 2.97 6.34
N SER A 848 -23.92 2.53 5.63
CA SER A 848 -24.19 2.97 4.26
C SER A 848 -24.58 4.45 4.26
N VAL A 849 -23.59 5.35 4.16
CA VAL A 849 -23.88 6.78 3.98
C VAL A 849 -24.53 6.94 2.61
N ARG A 850 -25.78 7.42 2.61
CA ARG A 850 -26.52 7.75 1.40
C ARG A 850 -25.76 8.84 0.65
N ARG A 851 -25.43 8.63 -0.62
CA ARG A 851 -24.87 9.71 -1.45
C ARG A 851 -25.88 10.86 -1.47
N SER A 852 -25.46 12.03 -1.01
CA SER A 852 -26.31 13.22 -1.01
C SER A 852 -26.69 13.57 -2.46
N PRO A 853 -27.94 13.98 -2.75
CA PRO A 853 -28.30 14.52 -4.05
C PRO A 853 -27.41 15.70 -4.45
N ASP A 854 -27.27 15.97 -5.74
CA ASP A 854 -26.41 17.07 -6.23
C ASP A 854 -26.84 18.43 -5.67
N GLU A 855 -28.13 18.65 -5.44
CA GLU A 855 -28.64 19.87 -4.80
C GLU A 855 -28.12 20.03 -3.37
N GLN A 856 -28.13 18.95 -2.59
CA GLN A 856 -27.60 18.96 -1.22
C GLN A 856 -26.08 19.18 -1.23
N PHE A 857 -25.36 18.52 -2.13
CA PHE A 857 -23.92 18.74 -2.30
C PHE A 857 -23.57 20.20 -2.62
N LEU A 858 -24.34 20.82 -3.51
CA LEU A 858 -24.14 22.24 -3.85
C LEU A 858 -24.48 23.16 -2.68
N GLU A 859 -25.49 22.82 -1.88
CA GLU A 859 -25.80 23.55 -0.64
C GLU A 859 -24.68 23.40 0.39
N ASP A 860 -24.10 22.20 0.54
CA ASP A 860 -22.96 21.97 1.40
C ASP A 860 -21.74 22.77 0.92
N CYS A 861 -21.49 22.84 -0.40
CA CYS A 861 -20.46 23.71 -0.98
C CYS A 861 -20.71 25.19 -0.64
N ARG A 862 -21.95 25.67 -0.70
CA ARG A 862 -22.28 27.06 -0.30
C ARG A 862 -21.96 27.31 1.16
N LYS A 863 -22.31 26.38 2.06
CA LYS A 863 -22.00 26.48 3.49
C LYS A 863 -20.49 26.50 3.74
N LEU A 864 -19.75 25.61 3.09
CA LEU A 864 -18.29 25.53 3.20
C LEU A 864 -17.60 26.83 2.75
N ARG A 865 -18.05 27.44 1.64
CA ARG A 865 -17.54 28.76 1.21
C ARG A 865 -17.93 29.87 2.18
N ALA A 866 -19.18 29.88 2.66
CA ALA A 866 -19.65 30.89 3.61
C ALA A 866 -18.89 30.84 4.95
N GLN A 867 -18.40 29.67 5.37
CA GLN A 867 -17.53 29.54 6.54
C GLN A 867 -16.21 30.29 6.34
N VAL A 868 -15.58 30.16 5.17
CA VAL A 868 -14.35 30.90 4.85
C VAL A 868 -14.61 32.41 4.83
N GLN A 869 -15.69 32.85 4.18
CA GLN A 869 -16.03 34.27 4.00
C GLN A 869 -16.45 35.00 5.28
N LYS A 870 -17.29 34.37 6.13
CA LYS A 870 -17.83 35.01 7.35
C LYS A 870 -16.74 35.38 8.35
N LEU A 871 -15.63 34.66 8.36
CA LEU A 871 -14.55 34.87 9.30
C LEU A 871 -13.57 35.96 8.84
N GLU A 872 -13.43 36.18 7.53
CA GLU A 872 -12.63 37.28 6.99
C GLU A 872 -13.27 38.65 7.28
N SER A 873 -14.59 38.76 7.19
CA SER A 873 -15.33 39.98 7.57
C SER A 873 -15.32 40.31 9.07
N GLY A 874 -14.93 39.35 9.92
CA GLY A 874 -14.85 39.53 11.38
C GLY A 874 -13.52 40.06 11.90
N CYS A 875 -12.48 40.13 11.05
CA CYS A 875 -11.14 40.62 11.41
C CYS A 875 -10.95 42.14 11.21
N GLU A 876 -11.97 42.87 10.76
CA GLU A 876 -11.94 44.33 10.62
C GLU A 876 -12.31 45.10 11.91
N HIS A 877 -12.36 44.45 13.08
CA HIS A 877 -12.68 45.09 14.38
C HIS A 877 -11.58 44.94 15.42
#